data_AF-A0A6G0TPS5-F1
#
_entry.id   AF-A0A6G0TPS5-F1
#
_cell.length_a   1.000
_cell.length_b   1.000
_cell.length_c   1.000
_cell.angle_alpha   90.00
_cell.angle_beta   90.00
_cell.angle_gamma   90.00
#
_symmetry.space_group_name_H-M   'P 1'
#
loop_
_entity.id
_entity.type
_entity.pdbx_description
1 polymer ?
#
loop_
_entity_poly.entity_id
_entity_poly.type
_entity_poly.pdbx_seq_one_letter_code
_entity_poly.pdbx_strand_id
1 'polypeptide(L)'
;MDIILLLCKYSVTRRVMRSSRDDGLLILCIRDYSLLLKMSFTACLSYLAIALAALHLANGGYVYKTEYFTVPVDHFSFTNNETFRMKYLINDTYWERENGPIFFYAGNEGAIEMFCENTGFMWEIAEEFQALIVFAEHRYYGASMPFGNKSYDDNSRLGYLTSQQALADYVDLITYLRHNGSFSSRSLNETGDIYDFGVNDTIGTSPSSTNPVIAFGGSYGGMLAAWFRMKYPAIIEGAIASSAPIWQFTGMTPCNAFYRVTSSVYTDTSTECGLTILASWKAINNVTKTVEGKTWLSQKWKLCSPLTNDNDVLTLKQWASGLYVNLAMINYPYSANFLTPLPGYPVKEVCKPMKNHTEDDLTLLESVFKGLNVYFNYTGTSKCLDIFSSSAPTLGENGWNYQSCTEMVMPTCSNGVNDIFERQPWDLKAYAKYCFETFRVQPSVYTIEKTYGGKNLNAASNIIFSNGLLDPWSSGGVLQDISKTVLAVVIPESAHHLDLRASNPKDPESVDHFSYTNSDTFKMKYLMNDTYWDVDKGPIFFYAGNEGPIEDFSDNTGFMWEISREFNALVVFAEHRYYGESMPYGKSSFDDKVKLGYLTSQQAMADFVDLIKYLRNDTLCIGKRPNPVIAFGGSYGGMLAAWFRIKAIASSAPIWQFTGMTPCNDFYKVTSSVYRNTNIECGSTISASWKAINNVTETDSGKAWLTDNWKLCTPLETTDDVARLKYWAADVYVALAMVNYPYEANFLAPLPANPIKEVCKSMTNHTEDDATLLMSVFHGLSVYFNYTGSASCLNLSSAFSDDMMNGWNYQACTEMIMPFCTKGGEDDIFEPYPWDFESYAQYCENRYGVKPTTDDVEKQYGGKNLKAASNIIFSNGLLDPWSSGGVLKSMSSTVRALLIPDGAHHLDLRASHPNDTTSVIHARKTIKHWIIKWIFDYRHRK
;
A
#
# COMPACT_ATOMS: atom_id res chain seq x y z
N MET A 1 25.75 -25.71 45.75
CA MET A 1 24.31 -25.36 46.00
C MET A 1 24.18 -23.95 46.57
N ASP A 2 25.28 -23.37 47.01
CA ASP A 2 25.40 -22.35 48.04
C ASP A 2 25.23 -20.92 47.49
N ILE A 3 25.38 -20.75 46.18
CA ILE A 3 25.10 -19.50 45.45
C ILE A 3 23.61 -19.11 45.58
N ILE A 4 22.70 -20.10 45.61
CA ILE A 4 21.25 -19.85 45.74
C ILE A 4 20.91 -19.30 47.14
N LEU A 5 21.65 -19.70 48.18
CA LEU A 5 21.44 -19.23 49.56
C LEU A 5 21.90 -17.78 49.80
N LEU A 6 22.71 -17.19 48.90
CA LEU A 6 23.18 -15.82 49.04
C LEU A 6 22.12 -14.78 48.62
N LEU A 7 21.40 -15.05 47.52
CA LEU A 7 20.51 -14.07 46.88
C LEU A 7 19.22 -13.82 47.66
N CYS A 8 18.69 -14.80 48.41
CA CYS A 8 17.45 -14.66 49.17
C CYS A 8 17.55 -13.78 50.43
N LYS A 9 18.72 -13.15 50.72
CA LYS A 9 18.98 -12.49 52.01
C LYS A 9 18.92 -10.96 52.00
N TYR A 10 18.65 -10.32 50.86
CA TYR A 10 18.90 -8.88 50.67
C TYR A 10 17.68 -7.96 50.45
N SER A 11 16.44 -8.48 50.39
CA SER A 11 15.26 -7.73 49.92
C SER A 11 14.19 -7.38 50.96
N VAL A 12 14.54 -7.21 52.25
CA VAL A 12 13.55 -6.86 53.31
C VAL A 12 14.02 -5.75 54.26
N THR A 13 13.78 -4.47 53.90
CA THR A 13 13.34 -3.42 54.87
C THR A 13 12.86 -2.13 54.17
N ARG A 14 11.68 -1.60 54.60
CA ARG A 14 11.21 -0.18 54.56
C ARG A 14 11.23 0.53 53.18
N ARG A 15 10.13 0.85 52.45
CA ARG A 15 8.68 1.12 52.69
C ARG A 15 8.32 2.58 53.03
N VAL A 16 7.24 3.08 52.40
CA VAL A 16 6.56 4.40 52.52
C VAL A 16 7.23 5.53 51.71
N MET A 17 6.58 6.40 50.92
CA MET A 17 5.25 6.53 50.22
C MET A 17 5.43 7.69 49.15
N ARG A 18 4.50 8.21 48.31
CA ARG A 18 3.03 8.16 48.13
C ARG A 18 2.64 8.60 46.69
N SER A 19 1.55 8.08 46.10
CA SER A 19 0.84 8.61 44.89
C SER A 19 1.62 8.53 43.55
N SER A 20 1.04 8.17 42.39
CA SER A 20 -0.33 7.77 41.99
C SER A 20 -0.29 6.69 40.88
N ARG A 21 -1.46 6.06 40.65
CA ARG A 21 -1.97 5.36 39.44
C ARG A 21 -1.11 5.41 38.15
N ASP A 22 -1.01 4.35 37.33
CA ASP A 22 -1.73 3.05 37.30
C ASP A 22 -0.76 1.83 37.14
N ASP A 23 -1.20 0.75 36.46
CA ASP A 23 -0.57 -0.55 36.16
C ASP A 23 -0.43 -1.59 37.30
N GLY A 24 -0.81 -2.84 36.98
CA GLY A 24 -0.91 -3.95 37.93
C GLY A 24 -0.09 -5.19 37.53
N LEU A 25 1.02 -5.45 38.21
CA LEU A 25 1.81 -6.67 38.07
C LEU A 25 1.30 -7.78 39.02
N LEU A 26 1.01 -8.97 38.48
CA LEU A 26 0.49 -10.10 39.26
C LEU A 26 1.63 -10.91 39.92
N ILE A 27 1.94 -10.64 41.19
CA ILE A 27 2.97 -11.38 41.95
C ILE A 27 2.37 -12.67 42.55
N LEU A 28 2.70 -13.82 41.96
CA LEU A 28 2.34 -15.15 42.48
C LEU A 28 3.28 -15.60 43.61
N CYS A 29 2.86 -15.37 44.87
CA CYS A 29 3.49 -16.00 46.02
C CYS A 29 3.09 -17.48 46.15
N ILE A 30 3.92 -18.40 45.63
CA ILE A 30 3.77 -19.84 45.87
C ILE A 30 3.94 -20.12 47.37
N ARG A 31 2.88 -20.65 47.99
CA ARG A 31 2.77 -20.79 49.46
C ARG A 31 2.71 -22.24 49.94
N ASP A 32 3.33 -23.17 49.21
CA ASP A 32 3.48 -24.55 49.65
C ASP A 32 4.83 -25.14 49.17
N TYR A 33 5.65 -25.61 50.11
CA TYR A 33 6.96 -26.22 49.83
C TYR A 33 6.88 -27.72 49.53
N SER A 34 5.70 -28.35 49.65
CA SER A 34 5.55 -29.81 49.53
C SER A 34 5.62 -30.35 48.10
N LEU A 35 5.38 -29.54 47.07
CA LEU A 35 5.40 -29.99 45.66
C LEU A 35 6.79 -30.14 45.06
N LEU A 36 7.78 -29.37 45.51
CA LEU A 36 9.12 -29.30 44.89
C LEU A 36 9.93 -30.60 44.98
N LEU A 37 9.55 -31.52 45.87
CA LEU A 37 10.21 -32.82 46.08
C LEU A 37 9.67 -33.97 45.21
N LYS A 38 8.80 -33.69 44.22
CA LYS A 38 8.20 -34.72 43.33
C LYS A 38 8.28 -34.44 41.82
N MET A 39 9.06 -33.44 41.38
CA MET A 39 9.31 -33.26 39.95
C MET A 39 10.33 -34.28 39.44
N SER A 40 9.99 -35.00 38.37
CA SER A 40 10.90 -35.93 37.70
C SER A 40 12.02 -35.20 36.94
N PHE A 41 13.10 -35.90 36.61
CA PHE A 41 14.21 -35.35 35.83
C PHE A 41 13.74 -34.80 34.47
N THR A 42 12.74 -35.45 33.85
CA THR A 42 12.05 -34.97 32.64
C THR A 42 11.30 -33.65 32.85
N ALA A 43 10.63 -33.46 33.98
CA ALA A 43 9.93 -32.20 34.28
C ALA A 43 10.92 -31.03 34.49
N CYS A 44 12.10 -31.31 35.06
CA CYS A 44 13.19 -30.33 35.20
C CYS A 44 13.77 -29.95 33.83
N LEU A 45 13.98 -30.94 32.93
CA LEU A 45 14.40 -30.69 31.55
C LEU A 45 13.38 -29.87 30.76
N SER A 46 12.08 -30.14 30.88
CA SER A 46 11.05 -29.30 30.24
C SER A 46 11.00 -27.89 30.82
N TYR A 47 11.20 -27.71 32.13
CA TYR A 47 11.30 -26.36 32.72
C TYR A 47 12.57 -25.62 32.28
N LEU A 48 13.69 -26.32 32.08
CA LEU A 48 14.91 -25.72 31.54
C LEU A 48 14.72 -25.35 30.05
N ALA A 49 14.04 -26.17 29.26
CA ALA A 49 13.68 -25.87 27.88
C ALA A 49 12.69 -24.69 27.78
N ILE A 50 11.69 -24.62 28.66
CA ILE A 50 10.76 -23.48 28.75
C ILE A 50 11.49 -22.21 29.21
N ALA A 51 12.45 -22.31 30.14
CA ALA A 51 13.27 -21.18 30.56
C ALA A 51 14.22 -20.70 29.44
N LEU A 52 14.82 -21.62 28.67
CA LEU A 52 15.63 -21.30 27.49
C LEU A 52 14.78 -20.70 26.36
N ALA A 53 13.56 -21.21 26.14
CA ALA A 53 12.61 -20.63 25.20
C ALA A 53 12.13 -19.24 25.66
N ALA A 54 11.91 -19.02 26.95
CA ALA A 54 11.60 -17.70 27.51
C ALA A 54 12.79 -16.73 27.41
N LEU A 55 14.03 -17.22 27.54
CA LEU A 55 15.26 -16.45 27.29
C LEU A 55 15.47 -16.14 25.80
N HIS A 56 15.00 -16.97 24.87
CA HIS A 56 14.95 -16.65 23.44
C HIS A 56 13.83 -15.68 23.10
N LEU A 57 12.63 -15.85 23.66
CA LEU A 57 11.49 -14.94 23.50
C LEU A 57 11.74 -13.54 24.09
N ALA A 58 12.73 -13.42 25.00
CA ALA A 58 13.22 -12.13 25.50
C ALA A 58 14.20 -11.41 24.54
N ASN A 59 14.56 -12.03 23.40
CA ASN A 59 15.57 -11.53 22.47
C ASN A 59 15.08 -11.73 21.02
N GLY A 60 14.16 -10.87 20.58
CA GLY A 60 13.36 -11.02 19.36
C GLY A 60 14.12 -10.82 18.04
N GLY A 61 14.95 -11.80 17.66
CA GLY A 61 15.55 -11.89 16.33
C GLY A 61 14.78 -12.86 15.40
N TYR A 62 14.85 -12.63 14.09
CA TYR A 62 14.29 -13.54 13.10
C TYR A 62 15.06 -14.87 13.04
N VAL A 63 14.37 -15.96 12.67
CA VAL A 63 14.99 -17.29 12.59
C VAL A 63 15.52 -17.54 11.18
N TYR A 64 16.84 -17.71 11.05
CA TYR A 64 17.51 -18.05 9.80
C TYR A 64 18.63 -19.07 10.02
N LYS A 65 19.06 -19.71 8.94
CA LYS A 65 20.32 -20.47 8.87
C LYS A 65 21.39 -19.55 8.27
N THR A 66 22.57 -19.49 8.88
CA THR A 66 23.74 -18.82 8.29
C THR A 66 24.51 -19.83 7.45
N GLU A 67 24.57 -19.62 6.15
CA GLU A 67 25.22 -20.49 5.17
C GLU A 67 26.32 -19.74 4.41
N TYR A 68 27.19 -20.49 3.73
CA TYR A 68 28.32 -19.93 2.98
C TYR A 68 28.58 -20.72 1.70
N PHE A 69 28.45 -20.06 0.55
CA PHE A 69 28.78 -20.60 -0.78
C PHE A 69 30.08 -20.00 -1.32
N THR A 70 30.66 -20.64 -2.35
CA THR A 70 31.95 -20.25 -2.93
C THR A 70 31.73 -19.42 -4.20
N VAL A 71 32.40 -18.27 -4.31
CA VAL A 71 32.38 -17.36 -5.47
C VAL A 71 33.80 -16.99 -5.92
N PRO A 72 34.01 -16.66 -7.20
CA PRO A 72 35.29 -16.14 -7.67
C PRO A 72 35.59 -14.76 -7.08
N VAL A 73 36.86 -14.49 -6.82
CA VAL A 73 37.33 -13.16 -6.43
C VAL A 73 37.10 -12.14 -7.55
N ASP A 74 37.19 -12.56 -8.81
CA ASP A 74 36.96 -11.71 -9.99
C ASP A 74 36.03 -12.38 -11.01
N HIS A 75 34.87 -11.79 -11.26
CA HIS A 75 33.92 -12.23 -12.29
C HIS A 75 34.26 -11.71 -13.71
N PHE A 76 35.17 -10.75 -13.83
CA PHE A 76 35.42 -10.01 -15.07
C PHE A 76 36.84 -10.21 -15.65
N SER A 77 37.67 -11.05 -15.02
CA SER A 77 38.95 -11.49 -15.59
C SER A 77 39.23 -12.99 -15.38
N PHE A 78 39.52 -13.69 -16.47
CA PHE A 78 39.98 -15.08 -16.48
C PHE A 78 41.45 -15.26 -16.04
N THR A 79 42.10 -14.21 -15.50
CA THR A 79 43.49 -14.27 -15.01
C THR A 79 43.59 -14.57 -13.52
N ASN A 80 42.49 -14.49 -12.78
CA ASN A 80 42.44 -14.80 -11.36
C ASN A 80 41.50 -15.99 -11.12
N ASN A 81 42.03 -17.06 -10.53
CA ASN A 81 41.28 -18.27 -10.20
C ASN A 81 41.07 -18.41 -8.68
N GLU A 82 41.41 -17.39 -7.88
CA GLU A 82 41.13 -17.38 -6.45
C GLU A 82 39.62 -17.26 -6.20
N THR A 83 39.14 -17.93 -5.16
CA THR A 83 37.74 -17.95 -4.74
C THR A 83 37.65 -17.63 -3.24
N PHE A 84 36.49 -17.16 -2.80
CA PHE A 84 36.21 -16.92 -1.39
C PHE A 84 34.82 -17.42 -1.01
N ARG A 85 34.59 -17.58 0.30
CA ARG A 85 33.28 -17.96 0.83
C ARG A 85 32.48 -16.71 1.19
N MET A 86 31.38 -16.49 0.47
CA MET A 86 30.42 -15.42 0.75
C MET A 86 29.29 -15.96 1.62
N LYS A 87 28.95 -15.20 2.65
CA LYS A 87 27.91 -15.54 3.62
C LYS A 87 26.54 -15.16 3.09
N TYR A 88 25.53 -15.97 3.39
CA TYR A 88 24.13 -15.60 3.23
C TYR A 88 23.30 -16.16 4.38
N LEU A 89 22.18 -15.50 4.67
CA LEU A 89 21.18 -15.98 5.61
C LEU A 89 19.99 -16.52 4.80
N ILE A 90 19.46 -17.67 5.19
CA ILE A 90 18.35 -18.33 4.49
C ILE A 90 17.27 -18.81 5.46
N ASN A 91 16.01 -18.56 5.11
CA ASN A 91 14.85 -19.14 5.78
C ASN A 91 13.90 -19.77 4.75
N ASP A 92 13.62 -21.06 4.92
CA ASP A 92 12.71 -21.88 4.12
C ASP A 92 11.45 -22.31 4.89
N THR A 93 11.02 -21.54 5.90
CA THR A 93 9.86 -21.85 6.76
C THR A 93 8.53 -21.78 6.00
N TYR A 94 8.35 -20.78 5.14
CA TYR A 94 7.11 -20.54 4.39
C TYR A 94 7.19 -20.94 2.91
N TRP A 95 8.35 -21.40 2.45
CA TRP A 95 8.63 -21.52 1.01
C TRP A 95 7.88 -22.68 0.34
N GLU A 96 7.00 -22.34 -0.61
CA GLU A 96 6.46 -23.30 -1.58
C GLU A 96 7.55 -23.56 -2.64
N ARG A 97 8.12 -24.78 -2.61
CA ARG A 97 9.35 -25.10 -3.34
C ARG A 97 9.16 -25.15 -4.86
N GLU A 98 7.98 -25.47 -5.37
CA GLU A 98 7.75 -25.61 -6.81
C GLU A 98 7.48 -24.25 -7.51
N ASN A 99 6.73 -23.35 -6.87
CA ASN A 99 6.24 -22.11 -7.48
C ASN A 99 6.49 -20.84 -6.63
N GLY A 100 6.78 -20.99 -5.34
CA GLY A 100 6.98 -19.87 -4.42
C GLY A 100 8.22 -19.03 -4.78
N PRO A 101 8.15 -17.70 -4.65
CA PRO A 101 9.21 -16.78 -5.05
C PRO A 101 10.42 -16.85 -4.11
N ILE A 102 11.53 -16.29 -4.55
CA ILE A 102 12.68 -15.98 -3.70
C ILE A 102 12.66 -14.47 -3.42
N PHE A 103 12.53 -14.09 -2.16
CA PHE A 103 12.72 -12.72 -1.69
C PHE A 103 14.19 -12.55 -1.31
N PHE A 104 14.93 -11.86 -2.17
CA PHE A 104 16.38 -11.75 -2.12
C PHE A 104 16.79 -10.34 -1.69
N TYR A 105 17.30 -10.17 -0.47
CA TYR A 105 17.90 -8.91 -0.05
C TYR A 105 19.31 -8.79 -0.65
N ALA A 106 19.51 -7.77 -1.47
CA ALA A 106 20.81 -7.38 -1.99
C ALA A 106 21.58 -6.63 -0.90
N GLY A 107 22.45 -7.34 -0.17
CA GLY A 107 23.24 -6.77 0.91
C GLY A 107 24.10 -5.59 0.47
N ASN A 108 24.42 -4.74 1.44
CA ASN A 108 25.11 -3.48 1.23
C ASN A 108 26.19 -3.25 2.32
N GLU A 109 26.46 -2.01 2.71
CA GLU A 109 27.69 -1.58 3.38
C GLU A 109 27.81 -1.94 4.88
N GLY A 110 27.40 -3.15 5.28
CA GLY A 110 27.41 -3.63 6.66
C GLY A 110 27.35 -5.16 6.78
N ALA A 111 27.41 -5.67 8.01
CA ALA A 111 27.19 -7.10 8.27
C ALA A 111 25.72 -7.46 8.01
N ILE A 112 25.47 -8.55 7.28
CA ILE A 112 24.13 -8.87 6.75
C ILE A 112 23.07 -9.11 7.83
N GLU A 113 23.47 -9.55 9.02
CA GLU A 113 22.60 -9.74 10.18
C GLU A 113 21.88 -8.43 10.58
N MET A 114 22.57 -7.28 10.49
CA MET A 114 22.01 -5.99 10.87
C MET A 114 20.88 -5.54 9.91
N PHE A 115 21.03 -5.80 8.61
CA PHE A 115 19.98 -5.58 7.62
C PHE A 115 18.84 -6.60 7.78
N CYS A 116 19.17 -7.86 8.05
CA CYS A 116 18.20 -8.93 8.33
C CYS A 116 17.30 -8.63 9.54
N GLU A 117 17.86 -8.02 10.60
CA GLU A 117 17.12 -7.60 11.80
C GLU A 117 16.27 -6.34 11.59
N ASN A 118 16.60 -5.50 10.61
CA ASN A 118 15.90 -4.24 10.34
C ASN A 118 14.95 -4.27 9.13
N THR A 119 15.07 -5.25 8.23
CA THR A 119 14.21 -5.42 7.04
C THR A 119 13.02 -6.33 7.36
N GLY A 120 12.21 -5.92 8.33
CA GLY A 120 11.08 -6.71 8.85
C GLY A 120 9.99 -7.00 7.83
N PHE A 121 9.72 -6.09 6.89
CA PHE A 121 8.67 -6.24 5.88
C PHE A 121 8.79 -7.57 5.10
N MET A 122 10.01 -7.94 4.69
CA MET A 122 10.28 -9.21 3.99
C MET A 122 9.87 -10.46 4.78
N TRP A 123 9.94 -10.41 6.12
CA TRP A 123 9.54 -11.51 6.99
C TRP A 123 8.02 -11.59 7.15
N GLU A 124 7.33 -10.45 7.16
CA GLU A 124 5.88 -10.35 7.29
C GLU A 124 5.17 -10.84 6.01
N ILE A 125 5.63 -10.44 4.83
CA ILE A 125 5.01 -10.87 3.55
C ILE A 125 5.43 -12.28 3.09
N ALA A 126 6.41 -12.92 3.73
CA ALA A 126 6.88 -14.24 3.29
C ALA A 126 5.86 -15.38 3.48
N GLU A 127 4.98 -15.33 4.48
CA GLU A 127 3.88 -16.31 4.59
C GLU A 127 2.85 -16.11 3.47
N GLU A 128 2.46 -14.86 3.18
CA GLU A 128 1.45 -14.55 2.16
C GLU A 128 1.88 -14.99 0.76
N PHE A 129 3.13 -14.73 0.39
CA PHE A 129 3.69 -15.10 -0.91
C PHE A 129 4.26 -16.52 -0.96
N GLN A 130 4.29 -17.24 0.17
CA GLN A 130 4.93 -18.55 0.32
C GLN A 130 6.40 -18.55 -0.14
N ALA A 131 7.15 -17.53 0.31
CA ALA A 131 8.47 -17.17 -0.23
C ALA A 131 9.65 -17.86 0.48
N LEU A 132 10.75 -18.05 -0.25
CA LEU A 132 12.07 -18.27 0.32
C LEU A 132 12.68 -16.91 0.69
N ILE A 133 13.13 -16.73 1.92
CA ILE A 133 13.88 -15.54 2.32
C ILE A 133 15.38 -15.82 2.16
N VAL A 134 16.07 -14.95 1.44
CA VAL A 134 17.54 -14.95 1.30
C VAL A 134 18.07 -13.55 1.57
N PHE A 135 18.99 -13.40 2.51
CA PHE A 135 19.79 -12.19 2.69
C PHE A 135 21.24 -12.48 2.30
N ALA A 136 21.72 -11.92 1.19
CA ALA A 136 23.09 -12.14 0.71
C ALA A 136 24.04 -11.06 1.24
N GLU A 137 25.16 -11.43 1.85
CA GLU A 137 26.13 -10.45 2.33
C GLU A 137 27.00 -9.91 1.19
N HIS A 138 27.23 -8.59 1.15
CA HIS A 138 28.07 -7.97 0.13
C HIS A 138 29.55 -8.32 0.35
N ARG A 139 30.27 -8.62 -0.73
CA ARG A 139 31.73 -8.80 -0.70
C ARG A 139 32.44 -7.64 0.02
N TYR A 140 33.48 -7.94 0.81
CA TYR A 140 34.22 -7.03 1.69
C TYR A 140 33.48 -6.51 2.93
N TYR A 141 32.22 -6.91 3.16
CA TYR A 141 31.46 -6.55 4.37
C TYR A 141 31.19 -7.78 5.25
N GLY A 142 30.98 -7.53 6.55
CA GLY A 142 30.76 -8.57 7.56
C GLY A 142 31.83 -9.67 7.58
N ALA A 143 31.45 -10.89 7.21
CA ALA A 143 32.34 -12.05 7.13
C ALA A 143 32.81 -12.37 5.70
N SER A 144 32.19 -11.77 4.68
CA SER A 144 32.36 -12.10 3.25
C SER A 144 33.59 -11.43 2.64
N MET A 145 34.76 -11.76 3.19
CA MET A 145 36.03 -11.08 2.97
C MET A 145 36.93 -11.85 1.98
N PRO A 146 37.14 -11.37 0.73
CA PRO A 146 37.82 -12.16 -0.31
C PRO A 146 39.24 -12.61 0.02
N PHE A 147 39.97 -11.84 0.83
CA PHE A 147 41.31 -12.17 1.32
C PHE A 147 41.36 -12.30 2.85
N GLY A 148 40.21 -12.59 3.48
CA GLY A 148 40.07 -12.61 4.94
C GLY A 148 40.46 -11.26 5.56
N ASN A 149 41.26 -11.29 6.62
CA ASN A 149 41.75 -10.08 7.29
C ASN A 149 42.65 -9.19 6.42
N LYS A 150 43.17 -9.69 5.28
CA LYS A 150 44.00 -8.95 4.34
C LYS A 150 43.23 -8.15 3.30
N SER A 151 41.89 -8.25 3.27
CA SER A 151 41.06 -7.66 2.21
C SER A 151 41.22 -6.13 2.09
N TYR A 152 41.73 -5.46 3.13
CA TYR A 152 41.98 -4.03 3.22
C TYR A 152 43.47 -3.62 3.20
N ASP A 153 44.40 -4.57 3.06
CA ASP A 153 45.86 -4.30 3.17
C ASP A 153 46.38 -3.34 2.09
N ASP A 154 45.95 -3.54 0.84
CA ASP A 154 46.47 -2.84 -0.33
C ASP A 154 45.51 -2.89 -1.54
N ASN A 155 45.76 -2.03 -2.53
CA ASN A 155 44.93 -1.91 -3.73
C ASN A 155 44.80 -3.19 -4.58
N SER A 156 45.79 -4.10 -4.54
CA SER A 156 45.69 -5.36 -5.29
C SER A 156 44.66 -6.31 -4.67
N ARG A 157 44.34 -6.12 -3.38
CA ARG A 157 43.25 -6.83 -2.68
C ARG A 157 41.95 -6.03 -2.68
N LEU A 158 41.98 -4.70 -2.60
CA LEU A 158 40.76 -3.87 -2.65
C LEU A 158 40.15 -3.72 -4.06
N GLY A 159 40.90 -3.99 -5.13
CA GLY A 159 40.46 -3.75 -6.51
C GLY A 159 39.19 -4.50 -6.95
N TYR A 160 38.76 -5.56 -6.26
CA TYR A 160 37.56 -6.33 -6.56
C TYR A 160 36.32 -5.92 -5.74
N LEU A 161 36.42 -4.83 -4.96
CA LEU A 161 35.29 -4.20 -4.28
C LEU A 161 34.59 -3.23 -5.24
N THR A 162 33.67 -3.75 -6.06
CA THR A 162 32.80 -2.93 -6.91
C THR A 162 31.37 -3.47 -6.95
N SER A 163 30.42 -2.58 -7.27
CA SER A 163 29.01 -2.89 -7.45
C SER A 163 28.75 -3.95 -8.52
N GLN A 164 29.50 -3.95 -9.63
CA GLN A 164 29.34 -4.97 -10.68
C GLN A 164 29.76 -6.37 -10.20
N GLN A 165 30.81 -6.46 -9.38
CA GLN A 165 31.30 -7.72 -8.81
C GLN A 165 30.28 -8.29 -7.81
N ALA A 166 29.73 -7.45 -6.93
CA ALA A 166 28.70 -7.86 -5.97
C ALA A 166 27.40 -8.33 -6.65
N LEU A 167 26.96 -7.65 -7.72
CA LEU A 167 25.80 -8.10 -8.51
C LEU A 167 26.05 -9.46 -9.19
N ALA A 168 27.29 -9.75 -9.59
CA ALA A 168 27.64 -11.06 -10.14
C ALA A 168 27.67 -12.16 -9.07
N ASP A 169 28.16 -11.88 -7.84
CA ASP A 169 28.04 -12.81 -6.71
C ASP A 169 26.57 -13.19 -6.43
N TYR A 170 25.66 -12.21 -6.54
CA TYR A 170 24.23 -12.43 -6.34
C TYR A 170 23.60 -13.29 -7.46
N VAL A 171 24.07 -13.19 -8.71
CA VAL A 171 23.69 -14.11 -9.79
C VAL A 171 24.13 -15.53 -9.48
N ASP A 172 25.38 -15.71 -9.06
CA ASP A 172 25.93 -17.03 -8.72
C ASP A 172 25.20 -17.66 -7.52
N LEU A 173 24.85 -16.87 -6.50
CA LEU A 173 24.05 -17.36 -5.36
C LEU A 173 22.67 -17.86 -5.79
N ILE A 174 21.94 -17.08 -6.59
CA ILE A 174 20.61 -17.48 -7.07
C ILE A 174 20.70 -18.71 -7.98
N THR A 175 21.73 -18.77 -8.83
CA THR A 175 22.00 -19.91 -9.71
C THR A 175 22.33 -21.16 -8.89
N TYR A 176 23.17 -21.05 -7.87
CA TYR A 176 23.47 -22.10 -6.90
C TYR A 176 22.21 -22.60 -6.18
N LEU A 177 21.36 -21.70 -5.67
CA LEU A 177 20.13 -22.05 -4.97
C LEU A 177 19.10 -22.74 -5.89
N ARG A 178 18.98 -22.29 -7.15
CA ARG A 178 18.13 -22.90 -8.18
C ARG A 178 18.62 -24.31 -8.58
N HIS A 179 19.93 -24.50 -8.79
CA HIS A 179 20.47 -25.79 -9.25
C HIS A 179 20.71 -26.83 -8.15
N ASN A 180 21.21 -26.43 -6.97
CA ASN A 180 21.46 -27.35 -5.85
C ASN A 180 20.22 -27.59 -4.96
N GLY A 181 19.02 -27.23 -5.44
CA GLY A 181 17.73 -27.43 -4.76
C GLY A 181 17.32 -28.89 -4.50
N SER A 182 18.22 -29.86 -4.64
CA SER A 182 17.99 -31.24 -4.20
C SER A 182 18.13 -31.34 -2.68
N PHE A 183 17.04 -31.03 -1.96
CA PHE A 183 16.86 -31.36 -0.54
C PHE A 183 16.69 -32.90 -0.32
N SER A 184 17.32 -33.72 -1.15
CA SER A 184 17.44 -35.16 -1.00
C SER A 184 18.79 -35.51 -0.36
N SER A 185 18.84 -36.61 0.39
CA SER A 185 20.01 -36.95 1.20
C SER A 185 21.23 -37.34 0.37
N ARG A 186 22.15 -36.38 0.13
CA ARG A 186 23.55 -36.67 -0.18
C ARG A 186 24.46 -35.94 0.79
N SER A 187 25.41 -36.68 1.36
CA SER A 187 26.51 -36.08 2.13
C SER A 187 27.33 -35.21 1.19
N LEU A 188 27.59 -33.97 1.58
CA LEU A 188 28.69 -33.20 1.00
C LEU A 188 30.00 -33.91 1.35
N ASN A 189 30.88 -34.09 0.36
CA ASN A 189 32.29 -34.36 0.61
C ASN A 189 33.04 -33.03 0.72
N GLU A 190 34.12 -32.99 1.50
CA GLU A 190 34.65 -31.78 2.13
C GLU A 190 35.34 -30.76 1.19
N THR A 191 35.33 -30.95 -0.14
CA THR A 191 36.10 -30.13 -1.09
C THR A 191 35.34 -28.97 -1.75
N GLY A 192 34.02 -29.05 -1.91
CA GLY A 192 33.18 -27.89 -2.26
C GLY A 192 33.37 -27.24 -3.65
N ASP A 193 34.12 -27.85 -4.56
CA ASP A 193 34.36 -27.31 -5.91
C ASP A 193 33.14 -27.47 -6.84
N ILE A 194 32.79 -26.40 -7.58
CA ILE A 194 31.62 -26.35 -8.47
C ILE A 194 32.00 -26.33 -9.97
N TYR A 195 33.28 -26.21 -10.32
CA TYR A 195 33.76 -26.04 -11.71
C TYR A 195 34.15 -27.34 -12.45
N ASP A 196 33.48 -28.47 -12.20
CA ASP A 196 33.61 -29.69 -13.03
C ASP A 196 32.35 -29.95 -13.87
N PHE A 197 32.30 -29.33 -15.06
CA PHE A 197 31.30 -29.67 -16.08
C PHE A 197 31.67 -30.98 -16.79
N GLY A 198 31.45 -32.10 -16.09
CA GLY A 198 31.71 -33.44 -16.58
C GLY A 198 31.04 -33.73 -17.92
N VAL A 199 31.84 -34.06 -18.94
CA VAL A 199 31.49 -34.06 -20.38
C VAL A 199 30.57 -35.24 -20.81
N ASN A 200 29.79 -35.82 -19.89
CA ASN A 200 29.03 -37.05 -20.12
C ASN A 200 27.57 -37.03 -19.61
N ASP A 201 27.01 -35.89 -19.21
CA ASP A 201 25.57 -35.82 -18.94
C ASP A 201 24.78 -35.65 -20.24
N THR A 202 24.09 -36.72 -20.65
CA THR A 202 23.31 -36.75 -21.90
C THR A 202 22.07 -35.88 -21.79
N ILE A 203 21.72 -35.15 -22.86
CA ILE A 203 20.56 -34.25 -22.92
C ILE A 203 19.25 -35.00 -22.60
N GLY A 204 18.88 -34.98 -21.32
CA GLY A 204 17.64 -35.48 -20.76
C GLY A 204 16.95 -34.36 -20.01
N THR A 205 15.69 -34.08 -20.35
CA THR A 205 14.93 -32.96 -19.77
C THR A 205 14.71 -33.17 -18.27
N SER A 206 15.43 -32.38 -17.46
CA SER A 206 15.34 -32.32 -16.00
C SER A 206 15.01 -30.89 -15.57
N PRO A 207 14.47 -30.64 -14.35
CA PRO A 207 13.47 -29.60 -14.15
C PRO A 207 14.03 -28.17 -14.15
N SER A 208 13.31 -27.28 -14.82
CA SER A 208 13.45 -25.84 -14.63
C SER A 208 12.84 -25.44 -13.29
N SER A 209 13.66 -25.03 -12.32
CA SER A 209 13.18 -24.35 -11.10
C SER A 209 12.65 -22.96 -11.48
N THR A 210 11.34 -22.83 -11.61
CA THR A 210 10.66 -21.62 -12.13
C THR A 210 10.40 -20.55 -11.07
N ASN A 211 10.95 -20.70 -9.87
CA ASN A 211 10.78 -19.76 -8.74
C ASN A 211 11.25 -18.35 -9.14
N PRO A 212 10.36 -17.34 -9.22
CA PRO A 212 10.74 -15.99 -9.58
C PRO A 212 11.45 -15.30 -8.40
N VAL A 213 12.46 -14.48 -8.66
CA VAL A 213 13.19 -13.71 -7.64
C VAL A 213 12.74 -12.26 -7.65
N ILE A 214 12.37 -11.74 -6.49
CA ILE A 214 12.18 -10.32 -6.24
C ILE A 214 13.37 -9.83 -5.41
N ALA A 215 14.10 -8.85 -5.94
CA ALA A 215 15.20 -8.22 -5.22
C ALA A 215 14.67 -7.13 -4.27
N PHE A 216 15.20 -7.08 -3.05
CA PHE A 216 14.90 -6.07 -2.06
C PHE A 216 16.19 -5.37 -1.62
N GLY A 217 16.08 -4.10 -1.22
CA GLY A 217 17.18 -3.41 -0.57
C GLY A 217 16.83 -1.99 -0.14
N GLY A 218 17.47 -1.53 0.93
CA GLY A 218 17.43 -0.15 1.38
C GLY A 218 18.73 0.58 1.03
N SER A 219 18.71 1.89 0.80
CA SER A 219 19.92 2.70 0.56
C SER A 219 20.74 2.18 -0.64
N TYR A 220 22.05 1.99 -0.49
CA TYR A 220 22.91 1.32 -1.48
C TYR A 220 22.44 -0.12 -1.80
N GLY A 221 21.84 -0.84 -0.85
CA GLY A 221 21.16 -2.12 -1.13
C GLY A 221 19.98 -1.94 -2.09
N GLY A 222 19.24 -0.84 -1.97
CA GLY A 222 18.17 -0.48 -2.91
C GLY A 222 18.70 -0.08 -4.29
N MET A 223 19.83 0.62 -4.35
CA MET A 223 20.55 0.89 -5.60
C MET A 223 20.97 -0.42 -6.28
N LEU A 224 21.55 -1.34 -5.51
CA LEU A 224 21.88 -2.69 -5.98
C LEU A 224 20.65 -3.46 -6.45
N ALA A 225 19.54 -3.49 -5.69
CA ALA A 225 18.32 -4.18 -6.10
C ALA A 225 17.76 -3.67 -7.43
N ALA A 226 17.68 -2.34 -7.61
CA ALA A 226 17.29 -1.73 -8.87
C ALA A 226 18.25 -2.10 -10.02
N TRP A 227 19.56 -1.93 -9.81
CA TRP A 227 20.58 -2.26 -10.80
C TRP A 227 20.64 -3.75 -11.14
N PHE A 228 20.32 -4.63 -10.18
CA PHE A 228 20.26 -6.07 -10.35
C PHE A 228 19.15 -6.42 -11.35
N ARG A 229 17.94 -5.89 -11.14
CA ARG A 229 16.84 -6.02 -12.11
C ARG A 229 17.17 -5.39 -13.46
N MET A 230 17.90 -4.27 -13.50
CA MET A 230 18.30 -3.62 -14.75
C MET A 230 19.39 -4.37 -15.55
N LYS A 231 20.27 -5.13 -14.87
CA LYS A 231 21.39 -5.85 -15.51
C LYS A 231 21.15 -7.33 -15.72
N TYR A 232 20.39 -7.97 -14.85
CA TYR A 232 20.11 -9.40 -14.88
C TYR A 232 18.59 -9.68 -14.85
N PRO A 233 17.77 -9.05 -15.75
CA PRO A 233 16.31 -9.23 -15.78
C PRO A 233 15.83 -10.63 -16.17
N ALA A 234 16.76 -11.53 -16.53
CA ALA A 234 16.53 -12.97 -16.75
C ALA A 234 16.79 -13.83 -15.51
N ILE A 235 17.29 -13.24 -14.42
CA ILE A 235 17.52 -13.87 -13.12
C ILE A 235 16.57 -13.30 -12.05
N ILE A 236 16.30 -11.99 -12.14
CA ILE A 236 15.47 -11.19 -11.23
C ILE A 236 14.22 -10.70 -11.97
N GLU A 237 13.03 -11.10 -11.53
CA GLU A 237 11.74 -10.73 -12.12
C GLU A 237 11.26 -9.32 -11.74
N GLY A 238 11.68 -8.79 -10.59
CA GLY A 238 11.38 -7.41 -10.16
C GLY A 238 12.22 -6.96 -8.97
N ALA A 239 12.14 -5.67 -8.61
CA ALA A 239 12.89 -5.09 -7.49
C ALA A 239 12.10 -4.05 -6.68
N ILE A 240 12.29 -4.08 -5.35
CA ILE A 240 11.89 -3.06 -4.38
C ILE A 240 13.16 -2.32 -3.93
N ALA A 241 13.29 -1.06 -4.32
CA ALA A 241 14.48 -0.24 -4.17
C ALA A 241 14.21 0.96 -3.26
N SER A 242 14.18 0.73 -1.94
CA SER A 242 13.77 1.73 -0.96
C SER A 242 14.91 2.70 -0.59
N SER A 243 14.58 3.99 -0.51
CA SER A 243 15.49 5.11 -0.27
C SER A 243 16.77 5.00 -1.10
N ALA A 244 16.64 4.63 -2.38
CA ALA A 244 17.76 4.30 -3.26
C ALA A 244 18.23 5.54 -4.06
N PRO A 245 19.37 6.18 -3.71
CA PRO A 245 19.78 7.45 -4.31
C PRO A 245 20.48 7.27 -5.68
N ILE A 246 19.88 6.53 -6.60
CA ILE A 246 20.49 6.17 -7.90
C ILE A 246 20.79 7.38 -8.81
N TRP A 247 20.31 8.58 -8.47
CA TRP A 247 20.59 9.84 -9.17
C TRP A 247 21.48 10.81 -8.37
N GLN A 248 22.05 10.42 -7.22
CA GLN A 248 22.96 11.29 -6.44
C GLN A 248 24.38 11.41 -7.05
N PHE A 249 24.47 11.51 -8.38
CA PHE A 249 25.71 11.49 -9.14
C PHE A 249 25.95 12.78 -9.94
N THR A 250 27.17 12.94 -10.44
CA THR A 250 27.63 14.12 -11.18
C THR A 250 26.68 14.47 -12.34
N GLY A 251 26.10 15.68 -12.29
CA GLY A 251 25.19 16.19 -13.32
C GLY A 251 23.72 15.78 -13.17
N MET A 252 23.38 14.86 -12.26
CA MET A 252 22.01 14.34 -12.10
C MET A 252 21.19 15.07 -11.03
N THR A 253 21.79 15.38 -9.88
CA THR A 253 21.14 16.06 -8.77
C THR A 253 22.01 17.24 -8.26
N PRO A 254 21.42 18.40 -7.90
CA PRO A 254 22.18 19.50 -7.30
C PRO A 254 22.81 19.09 -5.97
N CYS A 255 24.11 19.33 -5.78
CA CYS A 255 24.84 18.85 -4.59
C CYS A 255 24.29 19.38 -3.25
N ASN A 256 23.54 20.49 -3.26
CA ASN A 256 22.92 21.07 -2.07
C ASN A 256 21.52 20.52 -1.76
N ALA A 257 20.96 19.64 -2.59
CA ALA A 257 19.64 19.07 -2.36
C ALA A 257 19.61 18.20 -1.09
N PHE A 258 20.65 17.39 -0.88
CA PHE A 258 20.85 16.54 0.30
C PHE A 258 20.81 17.35 1.62
N TYR A 259 21.72 18.31 1.78
CA TYR A 259 21.79 19.14 2.99
C TYR A 259 20.57 20.06 3.17
N ARG A 260 19.88 20.45 2.09
CA ARG A 260 18.61 21.17 2.17
C ARG A 260 17.49 20.30 2.75
N VAL A 261 17.36 19.04 2.32
CA VAL A 261 16.38 18.09 2.89
C VAL A 261 16.75 17.75 4.33
N THR A 262 18.03 17.52 4.64
CA THR A 262 18.47 17.39 6.05
C THR A 262 18.05 18.59 6.88
N SER A 263 18.15 19.81 6.33
CA SER A 263 17.81 21.05 7.03
C SER A 263 16.32 21.20 7.30
N SER A 264 15.45 20.83 6.35
CA SER A 264 13.99 20.97 6.53
C SER A 264 13.48 20.13 7.70
N VAL A 265 13.99 18.91 7.90
CA VAL A 265 13.61 18.07 9.05
C VAL A 265 13.83 18.80 10.40
N TYR A 266 14.84 19.66 10.52
CA TYR A 266 15.04 20.49 11.71
C TYR A 266 14.19 21.76 11.72
N THR A 267 14.13 22.53 10.62
CA THR A 267 13.40 23.80 10.59
C THR A 267 11.89 23.62 10.74
N ASP A 268 11.38 22.51 10.26
CA ASP A 268 9.96 22.19 10.21
C ASP A 268 9.52 21.54 11.55
N THR A 269 10.44 20.82 12.20
CA THR A 269 10.30 20.42 13.62
C THR A 269 10.34 21.64 14.55
N SER A 270 11.26 22.59 14.30
CA SER A 270 11.33 23.86 15.00
C SER A 270 12.27 24.85 14.29
N THR A 271 11.76 26.00 13.88
CA THR A 271 12.56 27.04 13.21
C THR A 271 13.69 27.55 14.11
N GLU A 272 13.44 27.72 15.41
CA GLU A 272 14.48 28.09 16.39
C GLU A 272 15.55 27.00 16.56
N CYS A 273 15.20 25.72 16.42
CA CYS A 273 16.19 24.64 16.41
C CYS A 273 17.14 24.75 15.21
N GLY A 274 16.59 24.88 13.99
CA GLY A 274 17.40 25.07 12.78
C GLY A 274 18.29 26.32 12.83
N LEU A 275 17.75 27.45 13.32
CA LEU A 275 18.51 28.69 13.50
C LEU A 275 19.58 28.56 14.60
N THR A 276 19.30 27.84 15.69
CA THR A 276 20.27 27.56 16.77
C THR A 276 21.43 26.71 16.24
N ILE A 277 21.15 25.67 15.43
CA ILE A 277 22.18 24.85 14.78
C ILE A 277 23.04 25.70 13.85
N LEU A 278 22.43 26.50 12.97
CA LEU A 278 23.15 27.39 12.05
C LEU A 278 24.03 28.43 12.79
N ALA A 279 23.52 29.01 13.88
CA ALA A 279 24.29 29.92 14.73
C ALA A 279 25.44 29.23 15.48
N SER A 280 25.27 27.94 15.84
CA SER A 280 26.23 27.20 16.65
C SER A 280 27.61 27.08 16.01
N TRP A 281 27.71 26.98 14.69
CA TRP A 281 29.00 26.90 13.99
C TRP A 281 29.86 28.15 14.22
N LYS A 282 29.23 29.33 14.19
CA LYS A 282 29.87 30.61 14.50
C LYS A 282 30.27 30.68 15.98
N ALA A 283 29.44 30.19 16.88
CA ALA A 283 29.75 30.11 18.31
C ALA A 283 30.95 29.17 18.59
N ILE A 284 31.00 27.97 17.98
CA ILE A 284 32.17 27.07 18.05
C ILE A 284 33.42 27.83 17.59
N ASN A 285 33.38 28.39 16.37
CA ASN A 285 34.50 29.14 15.79
C ASN A 285 34.92 30.38 16.61
N ASN A 286 34.03 30.95 17.43
CA ASN A 286 34.36 32.03 18.36
C ASN A 286 35.03 31.50 19.63
N VAL A 287 34.42 30.52 20.29
CA VAL A 287 34.89 29.97 21.57
C VAL A 287 36.24 29.27 21.40
N THR A 288 36.45 28.50 20.34
CA THR A 288 37.70 27.74 20.15
C THR A 288 38.90 28.58 19.70
N LYS A 289 38.79 29.91 19.61
CA LYS A 289 39.92 30.82 19.31
C LYS A 289 40.99 30.84 20.40
N THR A 290 40.64 30.49 21.64
CA THR A 290 41.58 30.44 22.77
C THR A 290 41.76 29.02 23.31
N VAL A 291 42.85 28.78 24.04
CA VAL A 291 43.13 27.49 24.68
C VAL A 291 42.12 27.22 25.79
N GLU A 292 41.71 28.27 26.50
CA GLU A 292 40.69 28.26 27.55
C GLU A 292 39.33 27.87 26.98
N GLY A 293 38.95 28.40 25.80
CA GLY A 293 37.68 28.09 25.15
C GLY A 293 37.66 26.69 24.52
N LYS A 294 38.76 26.23 23.92
CA LYS A 294 38.93 24.81 23.53
C LYS A 294 38.80 23.87 24.73
N THR A 295 39.40 24.23 25.86
CA THR A 295 39.32 23.48 27.13
C THR A 295 37.89 23.47 27.69
N TRP A 296 37.22 24.62 27.72
CA TRP A 296 35.82 24.78 28.15
C TRP A 296 34.89 23.90 27.32
N LEU A 297 35.01 23.94 25.99
CA LEU A 297 34.17 23.16 25.08
C LEU A 297 34.38 21.65 25.29
N SER A 298 35.65 21.24 25.39
CA SER A 298 36.02 19.85 25.67
C SER A 298 35.40 19.31 26.97
N GLN A 299 35.41 20.11 28.04
CA GLN A 299 34.84 19.75 29.34
C GLN A 299 33.32 19.76 29.33
N LYS A 300 32.70 20.78 28.73
CA LYS A 300 31.24 20.95 28.67
C LYS A 300 30.57 19.89 27.81
N TRP A 301 31.15 19.60 26.64
CA TRP A 301 30.68 18.55 25.73
C TRP A 301 31.18 17.15 26.12
N LYS A 302 31.90 17.02 27.25
CA LYS A 302 32.42 15.76 27.81
C LYS A 302 33.19 14.93 26.78
N LEU A 303 34.06 15.55 25.98
CA LEU A 303 34.80 14.84 24.94
C LEU A 303 35.75 13.80 25.55
N CYS A 304 35.89 12.63 24.93
CA CYS A 304 36.83 11.59 25.38
C CYS A 304 38.30 12.04 25.20
N SER A 305 38.55 12.83 24.16
CA SER A 305 39.84 13.47 23.87
C SER A 305 39.64 14.99 23.81
N PRO A 306 40.48 15.80 24.47
CA PRO A 306 40.32 17.26 24.48
C PRO A 306 40.75 17.89 23.16
N LEU A 307 40.11 19.00 22.79
CA LEU A 307 40.49 19.84 21.65
C LEU A 307 41.80 20.57 21.98
N THR A 308 42.85 20.29 21.22
CA THR A 308 44.19 20.89 21.36
C THR A 308 44.50 21.91 20.26
N ASN A 309 44.03 21.66 19.04
CA ASN A 309 44.38 22.41 17.83
C ASN A 309 43.14 22.62 16.94
N ASP A 310 43.30 23.34 15.82
CA ASP A 310 42.18 23.72 14.96
C ASP A 310 41.68 22.57 14.04
N ASN A 311 42.49 21.54 13.81
CA ASN A 311 42.04 20.31 13.14
C ASN A 311 41.09 19.51 14.03
N ASP A 312 41.33 19.44 15.34
CA ASP A 312 40.39 18.79 16.29
C ASP A 312 39.02 19.49 16.28
N VAL A 313 39.01 20.82 16.12
CA VAL A 313 37.78 21.62 15.96
C VAL A 313 37.10 21.35 14.62
N LEU A 314 37.85 21.16 13.55
CA LEU A 314 37.30 20.73 12.26
C LEU A 314 36.66 19.33 12.36
N THR A 315 37.34 18.38 13.00
CA THR A 315 36.82 17.03 13.27
C THR A 315 35.53 17.08 14.09
N LEU A 316 35.46 17.90 15.16
CA LEU A 316 34.23 18.11 15.93
C LEU A 316 33.07 18.59 15.06
N LYS A 317 33.30 19.56 14.16
CA LYS A 317 32.25 20.11 13.29
C LYS A 317 31.81 19.14 12.18
N GLN A 318 32.74 18.36 11.64
CA GLN A 318 32.45 17.29 10.69
C GLN A 318 31.62 16.18 11.35
N TRP A 319 32.03 15.72 12.54
CA TRP A 319 31.29 14.72 13.33
C TRP A 319 29.87 15.20 13.68
N ALA A 320 29.72 16.46 14.13
CA ALA A 320 28.41 17.04 14.43
C ALA A 320 27.53 17.17 13.17
N SER A 321 28.13 17.50 12.01
CA SER A 321 27.40 17.56 10.74
C SER A 321 26.88 16.18 10.31
N GLY A 322 27.71 15.14 10.43
CA GLY A 322 27.32 13.75 10.17
C GLY A 322 26.25 13.24 11.14
N LEU A 323 26.30 13.65 12.42
CA LEU A 323 25.25 13.34 13.39
C LEU A 323 23.90 13.96 12.98
N TYR A 324 23.86 15.23 12.57
CA TYR A 324 22.60 15.86 12.14
C TYR A 324 21.98 15.17 10.91
N VAL A 325 22.81 14.68 9.99
CA VAL A 325 22.41 13.85 8.84
C VAL A 325 21.85 12.50 9.31
N ASN A 326 22.58 11.77 10.16
CA ASN A 326 22.15 10.46 10.68
C ASN A 326 20.80 10.57 11.41
N LEU A 327 20.62 11.59 12.25
CA LEU A 327 19.36 11.87 12.95
C LEU A 327 18.17 12.10 12.00
N ALA A 328 18.37 12.79 10.88
CA ALA A 328 17.32 12.99 9.88
C ALA A 328 16.99 11.66 9.18
N MET A 329 18.01 10.90 8.75
CA MET A 329 17.85 9.58 8.15
C MET A 329 17.09 8.59 9.04
N ILE A 330 17.24 8.64 10.36
CA ILE A 330 16.56 7.71 11.28
C ILE A 330 15.50 8.39 12.15
N ASN A 331 14.85 9.44 11.63
CA ASN A 331 13.78 10.17 12.32
C ASN A 331 12.44 9.40 12.39
N TYR A 332 12.49 8.10 12.67
CA TYR A 332 11.34 7.18 12.69
C TYR A 332 10.33 7.52 13.80
N PRO A 333 9.02 7.23 13.62
CA PRO A 333 7.97 7.60 14.57
C PRO A 333 7.99 6.80 15.89
N TYR A 334 8.75 5.70 15.95
CA TYR A 334 8.94 4.84 17.12
C TYR A 334 10.42 4.60 17.44
N SER A 335 10.69 4.03 18.62
CA SER A 335 12.05 3.74 19.06
C SER A 335 12.68 2.64 18.21
N ALA A 336 13.88 2.89 17.69
CA ALA A 336 14.59 2.00 16.79
C ALA A 336 16.07 1.84 17.19
N ASN A 337 16.69 0.76 16.72
CA ASN A 337 18.11 0.47 16.91
C ASN A 337 18.70 0.00 15.57
N PHE A 338 19.29 0.93 14.82
CA PHE A 338 19.85 0.69 13.48
C PHE A 338 21.30 1.20 13.41
N LEU A 339 21.49 2.53 13.56
CA LEU A 339 22.83 3.12 13.75
C LEU A 339 23.20 3.23 15.24
N THR A 340 22.21 3.52 16.09
CA THR A 340 22.30 3.62 17.56
C THR A 340 20.88 3.54 18.16
N PRO A 341 20.68 3.10 19.42
CA PRO A 341 19.35 3.09 20.04
C PRO A 341 18.80 4.51 20.25
N LEU A 342 17.60 4.79 19.73
CA LEU A 342 16.97 6.11 19.77
C LEU A 342 15.48 6.07 20.16
N PRO A 343 14.92 7.17 20.70
CA PRO A 343 13.47 7.35 20.84
C PRO A 343 12.79 7.53 19.48
N GLY A 344 11.46 7.44 19.44
CA GLY A 344 10.68 7.89 18.28
C GLY A 344 10.71 9.42 18.13
N TYR A 345 10.72 9.89 16.89
CA TYR A 345 10.96 11.28 16.47
C TYR A 345 12.22 11.88 17.12
N PRO A 346 13.41 11.28 16.96
CA PRO A 346 14.63 11.72 17.65
C PRO A 346 15.04 13.17 17.34
N VAL A 347 14.72 13.72 16.16
CA VAL A 347 14.95 15.16 15.87
C VAL A 347 14.10 16.06 16.77
N LYS A 348 12.87 15.66 17.08
CA LYS A 348 11.97 16.37 18.01
C LYS A 348 12.54 16.40 19.43
N GLU A 349 13.17 15.32 19.87
CA GLU A 349 13.88 15.27 21.17
C GLU A 349 15.13 16.14 21.17
N VAL A 350 15.93 16.10 20.10
CA VAL A 350 17.16 16.91 19.93
C VAL A 350 16.87 18.41 19.90
N CYS A 351 15.72 18.82 19.35
CA CYS A 351 15.31 20.23 19.29
C CYS A 351 14.73 20.79 20.59
N LYS A 352 14.26 19.96 21.55
CA LYS A 352 13.67 20.45 22.82
C LYS A 352 14.51 21.48 23.59
N PRO A 353 15.85 21.39 23.70
CA PRO A 353 16.68 22.40 24.36
C PRO A 353 17.03 23.61 23.47
N MET A 354 16.90 23.53 22.15
CA MET A 354 17.32 24.57 21.20
C MET A 354 16.19 25.58 20.95
N LYS A 355 16.03 26.56 21.85
CA LYS A 355 14.85 27.45 21.91
C LYS A 355 15.06 28.91 21.53
N ASN A 356 16.30 29.37 21.40
CA ASN A 356 16.61 30.76 21.09
C ASN A 356 17.99 30.86 20.43
N HIS A 357 18.02 31.14 19.12
CA HIS A 357 19.26 31.33 18.35
C HIS A 357 20.01 32.64 18.66
N THR A 358 19.45 33.51 19.52
CA THR A 358 20.05 34.81 19.91
C THR A 358 20.70 34.81 21.31
N GLU A 359 20.84 33.63 21.94
CA GLU A 359 21.64 33.45 23.16
C GLU A 359 23.13 33.73 22.92
N ASP A 360 23.90 33.94 24.00
CA ASP A 360 25.36 34.09 23.89
C ASP A 360 26.03 32.77 23.47
N ASP A 361 27.24 32.88 22.87
CA ASP A 361 27.99 31.75 22.32
C ASP A 361 28.19 30.58 23.33
N LEU A 362 28.22 30.82 24.65
CA LEU A 362 28.39 29.75 25.64
C LEU A 362 27.05 29.07 25.97
N THR A 363 26.01 29.85 26.26
CA THR A 363 24.67 29.32 26.57
C THR A 363 24.10 28.54 25.38
N LEU A 364 24.27 29.09 24.16
CA LEU A 364 23.86 28.45 22.91
C LEU A 364 24.54 27.08 22.70
N LEU A 365 25.85 26.98 22.94
CA LEU A 365 26.58 25.71 22.82
C LEU A 365 26.26 24.69 23.91
N GLU A 366 25.80 25.12 25.08
CA GLU A 366 25.21 24.18 26.04
C GLU A 366 23.83 23.68 25.60
N SER A 367 23.00 24.55 25.01
CA SER A 367 21.69 24.18 24.46
C SER A 367 21.82 23.18 23.31
N VAL A 368 22.83 23.36 22.43
CA VAL A 368 23.18 22.40 21.38
C VAL A 368 23.65 21.06 21.97
N PHE A 369 24.56 21.06 22.94
CA PHE A 369 25.06 19.82 23.55
C PHE A 369 23.96 18.99 24.23
N LYS A 370 22.99 19.65 24.88
CA LYS A 370 21.82 18.99 25.48
C LYS A 370 21.01 18.23 24.43
N GLY A 371 20.93 18.75 23.20
CA GLY A 371 20.31 18.07 22.06
C GLY A 371 21.16 16.91 21.54
N LEU A 372 22.44 17.15 21.26
CA LEU A 372 23.37 16.12 20.76
C LEU A 372 23.50 14.91 21.70
N ASN A 373 23.37 15.11 23.02
CA ASN A 373 23.36 14.03 24.02
C ASN A 373 22.22 13.01 23.81
N VAL A 374 21.13 13.37 23.12
CA VAL A 374 20.10 12.39 22.71
C VAL A 374 20.68 11.33 21.78
N TYR A 375 21.60 11.70 20.87
CA TYR A 375 22.15 10.73 19.90
C TYR A 375 23.23 9.83 20.53
N PHE A 376 24.24 10.40 21.18
CA PHE A 376 25.39 9.63 21.67
C PHE A 376 25.18 8.99 23.06
N ASN A 377 24.10 9.33 23.77
CA ASN A 377 23.90 8.90 25.17
C ASN A 377 22.42 8.73 25.58
N TYR A 378 21.52 8.34 24.66
CA TYR A 378 20.11 8.06 24.97
C TYR A 378 19.95 7.06 26.13
N THR A 379 20.75 6.00 26.12
CA THR A 379 20.77 4.91 27.10
C THR A 379 21.42 5.29 28.44
N GLY A 380 22.08 6.45 28.55
CA GLY A 380 22.86 6.86 29.72
C GLY A 380 24.17 6.08 29.94
N THR A 381 24.57 5.19 29.03
CA THR A 381 25.76 4.32 29.19
C THR A 381 27.08 4.97 28.75
N SER A 382 27.02 6.04 27.95
CA SER A 382 28.22 6.68 27.37
C SER A 382 28.88 7.62 28.37
N LYS A 383 30.17 7.37 28.66
CA LYS A 383 30.95 8.12 29.66
C LYS A 383 31.43 9.48 29.15
N CYS A 384 31.72 9.55 27.85
CA CYS A 384 32.26 10.70 27.14
C CYS A 384 31.86 10.59 25.66
N LEU A 385 32.05 11.67 24.90
CA LEU A 385 31.79 11.77 23.47
C LEU A 385 33.11 11.61 22.69
N ASP A 386 33.23 10.56 21.87
CA ASP A 386 34.41 10.33 21.02
C ASP A 386 34.18 10.79 19.57
N ILE A 387 34.65 11.99 19.26
CA ILE A 387 34.57 12.59 17.92
C ILE A 387 35.56 12.02 16.91
N PHE A 388 36.49 11.16 17.35
CA PHE A 388 37.41 10.43 16.47
C PHE A 388 36.88 9.05 16.09
N SER A 389 35.70 8.68 16.59
CA SER A 389 34.92 7.52 16.16
C SER A 389 33.82 7.91 15.17
N SER A 390 33.44 6.99 14.29
CA SER A 390 32.34 7.19 13.34
C SER A 390 31.02 7.50 14.04
N SER A 391 30.23 8.43 13.48
CA SER A 391 28.86 8.69 13.94
C SER A 391 27.88 7.55 13.60
N ALA A 392 28.29 6.58 12.77
CA ALA A 392 27.54 5.38 12.38
C ALA A 392 28.43 4.11 12.49
N PRO A 393 28.80 3.68 13.72
CA PRO A 393 29.82 2.64 13.93
C PRO A 393 29.38 1.21 13.56
N THR A 394 28.13 1.01 13.12
CA THR A 394 27.59 -0.29 12.66
C THR A 394 27.82 -0.56 11.17
N LEU A 395 28.30 0.43 10.41
CA LEU A 395 28.56 0.31 8.97
C LEU A 395 30.05 0.05 8.67
N GLY A 396 30.32 -0.61 7.53
CA GLY A 396 31.66 -1.02 7.10
C GLY A 396 32.48 0.11 6.49
N GLU A 397 32.80 1.13 7.28
CA GLU A 397 33.35 2.41 6.83
C GLU A 397 34.56 2.30 5.88
N ASN A 398 35.49 1.37 6.13
CA ASN A 398 36.66 1.16 5.27
C ASN A 398 36.31 0.75 3.83
N GLY A 399 35.28 -0.09 3.65
CA GLY A 399 34.79 -0.52 2.34
C GLY A 399 34.04 0.61 1.65
N TRP A 400 33.17 1.29 2.40
CA TRP A 400 32.36 2.39 1.87
C TRP A 400 33.21 3.60 1.44
N ASN A 401 34.26 3.93 2.21
CA ASN A 401 35.23 4.98 1.86
C ASN A 401 35.99 4.63 0.57
N TYR A 402 36.34 3.36 0.34
CA TYR A 402 36.96 2.90 -0.91
C TYR A 402 35.99 2.96 -2.10
N GLN A 403 34.75 2.48 -1.94
CA GLN A 403 33.72 2.57 -3.00
C GLN A 403 33.40 4.02 -3.34
N SER A 404 33.27 4.90 -2.35
CA SER A 404 33.07 6.35 -2.54
C SER A 404 34.21 7.00 -3.31
N CYS A 405 35.45 6.57 -3.05
CA CYS A 405 36.64 7.04 -3.75
C CYS A 405 36.87 6.42 -5.15
N THR A 406 36.01 5.51 -5.62
CA THR A 406 36.15 4.82 -6.91
C THR A 406 34.91 4.96 -7.79
N GLU A 407 33.76 4.45 -7.37
CA GLU A 407 32.50 4.41 -8.13
C GLU A 407 31.36 5.23 -7.50
N MET A 408 31.18 5.19 -6.17
CA MET A 408 30.12 5.89 -5.43
C MET A 408 30.44 7.36 -5.19
N VAL A 409 30.94 8.05 -6.22
CA VAL A 409 31.39 9.46 -6.14
C VAL A 409 30.18 10.39 -6.18
N MET A 410 29.52 10.52 -5.04
CA MET A 410 28.25 11.24 -4.88
C MET A 410 28.45 12.71 -4.46
N PRO A 411 28.15 13.71 -5.32
CA PRO A 411 28.37 15.11 -4.98
C PRO A 411 27.40 15.62 -3.91
N THR A 412 27.93 16.05 -2.77
CA THR A 412 27.18 16.78 -1.74
C THR A 412 27.89 18.10 -1.41
N CYS A 413 27.11 19.15 -1.10
CA CYS A 413 27.64 20.47 -0.76
C CYS A 413 26.65 21.28 0.08
N SER A 414 27.15 22.15 0.94
CA SER A 414 26.36 23.11 1.72
C SER A 414 26.74 24.54 1.36
N ASN A 415 25.77 25.46 1.43
CA ASN A 415 25.99 26.88 1.17
C ASN A 415 25.92 27.77 2.42
N GLY A 416 25.37 27.27 3.54
CA GLY A 416 25.23 28.03 4.79
C GLY A 416 24.26 29.22 4.70
N VAL A 417 23.29 29.15 3.79
CA VAL A 417 22.25 30.17 3.54
C VAL A 417 20.88 29.51 3.38
N ASN A 418 20.81 28.39 2.65
CA ASN A 418 19.60 27.59 2.40
C ASN A 418 19.67 26.24 3.13
N ASP A 419 20.61 26.08 4.05
CA ASP A 419 20.88 24.89 4.84
C ASP A 419 21.48 25.28 6.21
N ILE A 420 21.34 24.42 7.21
CA ILE A 420 21.75 24.69 8.61
C ILE A 420 23.24 24.46 8.89
N PHE A 421 24.09 24.33 7.85
CA PHE A 421 25.47 23.86 7.96
C PHE A 421 26.50 24.99 7.67
N GLU A 422 27.78 24.79 8.02
CA GLU A 422 28.84 25.62 7.44
C GLU A 422 28.93 25.39 5.93
N ARG A 423 29.27 26.43 5.17
CA ARG A 423 29.47 26.34 3.71
C ARG A 423 30.63 25.40 3.34
N GLN A 424 30.30 24.26 2.76
CA GLN A 424 31.26 23.28 2.22
C GLN A 424 30.96 23.08 0.72
N PRO A 425 31.71 23.72 -0.19
CA PRO A 425 31.53 23.53 -1.63
C PRO A 425 32.06 22.17 -2.09
N TRP A 426 31.39 21.56 -3.07
CA TRP A 426 31.89 20.35 -3.72
C TRP A 426 33.13 20.67 -4.57
N ASP A 427 34.31 20.23 -4.13
CA ASP A 427 35.57 20.32 -4.87
C ASP A 427 36.10 18.92 -5.24
N LEU A 428 35.83 18.52 -6.47
CA LEU A 428 36.30 17.24 -7.03
C LEU A 428 37.85 17.13 -7.07
N LYS A 429 38.60 18.24 -7.11
CA LYS A 429 40.08 18.19 -7.07
C LYS A 429 40.58 17.88 -5.67
N ALA A 430 39.99 18.49 -4.65
CA ALA A 430 40.26 18.16 -3.26
C ALA A 430 39.86 16.71 -2.94
N TYR A 431 38.68 16.29 -3.41
CA TYR A 431 38.18 14.92 -3.25
C TYR A 431 39.09 13.87 -3.93
N ALA A 432 39.44 14.08 -5.21
CA ALA A 432 40.36 13.21 -5.93
C ALA A 432 41.76 13.18 -5.30
N LYS A 433 42.24 14.29 -4.73
CA LYS A 433 43.49 14.32 -3.97
C LYS A 433 43.40 13.44 -2.73
N TYR A 434 42.35 13.57 -1.93
CA TYR A 434 42.11 12.73 -0.75
C TYR A 434 42.08 11.24 -1.12
N CYS A 435 41.31 10.85 -2.15
CA CYS A 435 41.24 9.47 -2.61
C CYS A 435 42.59 8.92 -3.09
N PHE A 436 43.43 9.75 -3.73
CA PHE A 436 44.77 9.36 -4.15
C PHE A 436 45.78 9.34 -2.97
N GLU A 437 45.60 10.17 -1.95
CA GLU A 437 46.43 10.18 -0.74
C GLU A 437 46.14 9.00 0.19
N THR A 438 44.86 8.66 0.38
CA THR A 438 44.37 7.56 1.23
C THR A 438 44.47 6.20 0.53
N PHE A 439 43.88 6.07 -0.66
CA PHE A 439 43.68 4.78 -1.34
C PHE A 439 44.42 4.66 -2.68
N ARG A 440 45.26 5.63 -3.09
CA ARG A 440 46.02 5.61 -4.37
C ARG A 440 45.17 5.43 -5.65
N VAL A 441 43.85 5.59 -5.56
CA VAL A 441 42.90 5.53 -6.70
C VAL A 441 42.54 6.94 -7.19
N GLN A 442 41.81 7.02 -8.31
CA GLN A 442 41.17 8.25 -8.76
C GLN A 442 39.66 8.03 -8.90
N PRO A 443 38.81 8.97 -8.43
CA PRO A 443 37.36 8.82 -8.44
C PRO A 443 36.79 8.88 -9.86
N SER A 444 36.05 7.85 -10.26
CA SER A 444 35.57 7.66 -11.64
C SER A 444 34.12 8.12 -11.80
N VAL A 445 33.92 9.44 -11.69
CA VAL A 445 32.63 10.14 -11.46
C VAL A 445 31.47 9.88 -12.43
N TYR A 446 31.72 9.20 -13.56
CA TYR A 446 30.72 8.83 -14.57
C TYR A 446 30.55 7.31 -14.72
N THR A 447 31.16 6.48 -13.86
CA THR A 447 31.10 5.00 -14.00
C THR A 447 29.73 4.46 -13.68
N ILE A 448 29.08 4.95 -12.62
CA ILE A 448 27.70 4.56 -12.28
C ILE A 448 26.73 4.97 -13.40
N GLU A 449 26.86 6.18 -13.96
CA GLU A 449 26.06 6.62 -15.11
C GLU A 449 26.24 5.72 -16.34
N LYS A 450 27.50 5.46 -16.74
CA LYS A 450 27.82 4.64 -17.92
C LYS A 450 27.44 3.17 -17.72
N THR A 451 27.49 2.67 -16.49
CA THR A 451 27.13 1.29 -16.18
C THR A 451 25.61 1.16 -16.14
N TYR A 452 24.91 2.00 -15.38
CA TYR A 452 23.50 1.79 -15.01
C TYR A 452 22.49 2.77 -15.66
N GLY A 453 22.94 3.71 -16.48
CA GLY A 453 22.06 4.57 -17.32
C GLY A 453 21.58 5.87 -16.68
N GLY A 454 21.86 6.09 -15.37
CA GLY A 454 21.53 7.33 -14.67
C GLY A 454 20.03 7.64 -14.69
N LYS A 455 19.64 8.78 -15.28
CA LYS A 455 18.22 9.17 -15.41
C LYS A 455 17.47 8.48 -16.56
N ASN A 456 18.15 7.77 -17.46
CA ASN A 456 17.49 7.10 -18.59
C ASN A 456 16.99 5.70 -18.20
N LEU A 457 15.92 5.64 -17.40
CA LEU A 457 15.34 4.40 -16.89
C LEU A 457 14.21 3.85 -17.79
N ASN A 458 13.95 4.45 -18.96
CA ASN A 458 12.84 4.11 -19.87
C ASN A 458 12.87 2.67 -20.41
N ALA A 459 14.04 2.01 -20.37
CA ALA A 459 14.21 0.61 -20.77
C ALA A 459 14.17 -0.39 -19.58
N ALA A 460 14.09 0.11 -18.34
CA ALA A 460 13.90 -0.73 -17.16
C ALA A 460 12.43 -1.13 -16.99
N SER A 461 12.18 -2.17 -16.21
CA SER A 461 10.84 -2.66 -15.89
C SER A 461 10.83 -3.41 -14.57
N ASN A 462 9.66 -3.45 -13.94
CA ASN A 462 9.37 -4.09 -12.65
C ASN A 462 10.27 -3.58 -11.52
N ILE A 463 10.34 -2.26 -11.33
CA ILE A 463 11.06 -1.64 -10.21
C ILE A 463 10.13 -0.67 -9.49
N ILE A 464 10.06 -0.76 -8.16
CA ILE A 464 9.40 0.22 -7.29
C ILE A 464 10.49 0.96 -6.52
N PHE A 465 10.52 2.29 -6.63
CA PHE A 465 11.41 3.18 -5.89
C PHE A 465 10.63 3.88 -4.77
N SER A 466 10.65 3.31 -3.56
CA SER A 466 10.11 3.96 -2.37
C SER A 466 11.09 5.00 -1.81
N ASN A 467 10.61 6.16 -1.36
CA ASN A 467 11.44 7.25 -0.82
C ASN A 467 10.68 8.06 0.25
N GLY A 468 11.24 8.19 1.45
CA GLY A 468 10.69 9.08 2.49
C GLY A 468 11.09 10.55 2.29
N LEU A 469 10.23 11.54 2.57
CA LEU A 469 10.65 12.96 2.42
C LEU A 469 11.40 13.54 3.63
N LEU A 470 11.42 12.85 4.78
CA LEU A 470 12.35 13.19 5.86
C LEU A 470 13.75 12.60 5.63
N ASP A 471 13.93 11.76 4.61
CA ASP A 471 15.21 11.18 4.24
C ASP A 471 16.02 12.12 3.33
N PRO A 472 17.22 12.57 3.75
CA PRO A 472 18.14 13.33 2.89
C PRO A 472 18.44 12.66 1.54
N TRP A 473 18.47 11.33 1.47
CA TRP A 473 18.80 10.58 0.25
C TRP A 473 17.69 10.59 -0.81
N SER A 474 16.44 10.88 -0.42
CA SER A 474 15.32 11.07 -1.37
C SER A 474 15.60 12.14 -2.43
N SER A 475 16.45 13.13 -2.10
CA SER A 475 16.90 14.16 -3.04
C SER A 475 17.66 13.63 -4.26
N GLY A 476 18.26 12.44 -4.14
CA GLY A 476 18.90 11.69 -5.22
C GLY A 476 18.11 10.44 -5.65
N GLY A 477 16.90 10.23 -5.14
CA GLY A 477 16.02 9.11 -5.47
C GLY A 477 15.12 9.38 -6.68
N VAL A 478 14.30 8.38 -7.02
CA VAL A 478 13.24 8.49 -8.03
C VAL A 478 11.92 8.81 -7.33
N LEU A 479 11.38 10.00 -7.57
CA LEU A 479 10.19 10.53 -6.87
C LEU A 479 8.95 10.65 -7.77
N GLN A 480 9.02 10.15 -9.00
CA GLN A 480 7.93 10.14 -10.00
C GLN A 480 8.05 8.89 -10.88
N ASP A 481 6.91 8.35 -11.32
CA ASP A 481 6.87 7.21 -12.25
C ASP A 481 7.62 7.51 -13.56
N ILE A 482 8.41 6.55 -14.01
CA ILE A 482 9.13 6.61 -15.30
C ILE A 482 8.41 5.81 -16.37
N SER A 483 7.73 4.72 -15.99
CA SER A 483 6.93 3.90 -16.91
C SER A 483 5.86 3.13 -16.15
N LYS A 484 4.94 2.48 -16.88
CA LYS A 484 3.90 1.58 -16.32
C LYS A 484 4.43 0.41 -15.46
N THR A 485 5.74 0.23 -15.36
CA THR A 485 6.40 -0.80 -14.52
C THR A 485 7.63 -0.28 -13.78
N VAL A 486 7.91 1.03 -13.82
CA VAL A 486 9.01 1.68 -13.09
C VAL A 486 8.39 2.83 -12.31
N LEU A 487 7.97 2.51 -11.09
CA LEU A 487 7.07 3.32 -10.27
C LEU A 487 7.83 3.99 -9.11
N ALA A 488 7.30 5.10 -8.61
CA ALA A 488 7.80 5.79 -7.42
C ALA A 488 6.73 5.81 -6.30
N VAL A 489 7.13 5.49 -5.08
CA VAL A 489 6.26 5.52 -3.89
C VAL A 489 6.85 6.53 -2.92
N VAL A 490 6.24 7.71 -2.82
CA VAL A 490 6.76 8.79 -1.98
C VAL A 490 6.07 8.75 -0.63
N ILE A 491 6.85 8.71 0.46
CA ILE A 491 6.38 8.52 1.83
C ILE A 491 6.73 9.74 2.70
N PRO A 492 6.05 10.90 2.55
CA PRO A 492 6.45 12.14 3.22
C PRO A 492 6.77 12.10 4.73
N GLU A 493 6.02 11.34 5.54
CA GLU A 493 6.29 11.22 6.98
C GLU A 493 7.39 10.19 7.33
N SER A 494 7.94 9.48 6.34
CA SER A 494 9.06 8.55 6.50
C SER A 494 10.42 9.25 6.44
N ALA A 495 11.32 8.76 7.29
CA ALA A 495 12.76 8.90 7.13
C ALA A 495 13.32 7.83 6.14
N HIS A 496 14.55 7.37 6.33
CA HIS A 496 15.24 6.44 5.44
C HIS A 496 14.63 5.02 5.50
N HIS A 497 14.05 4.55 4.39
CA HIS A 497 13.46 3.22 4.20
C HIS A 497 12.59 2.67 5.36
N LEU A 498 11.59 3.43 5.83
CA LEU A 498 10.63 2.98 6.85
C LEU A 498 9.77 1.79 6.37
N ASP A 499 9.43 1.76 5.08
CA ASP A 499 8.66 0.73 4.38
C ASP A 499 9.31 -0.67 4.41
N LEU A 500 10.63 -0.75 4.64
CA LEU A 500 11.33 -2.02 4.80
C LEU A 500 11.28 -2.55 6.25
N ARG A 501 10.91 -1.73 7.23
CA ARG A 501 10.86 -2.12 8.65
C ARG A 501 9.72 -3.09 8.92
N ALA A 502 9.71 -3.72 10.10
CA ALA A 502 8.53 -4.46 10.56
C ALA A 502 7.41 -3.47 10.89
N SER A 503 6.17 -3.90 10.65
CA SER A 503 4.97 -3.13 10.99
C SER A 503 4.93 -2.70 12.46
N ASN A 504 4.41 -1.51 12.72
CA ASN A 504 4.35 -0.90 14.03
C ASN A 504 3.00 -0.21 14.28
N PRO A 505 2.39 -0.29 15.48
CA PRO A 505 1.23 0.52 15.87
C PRO A 505 1.50 2.04 15.97
N LYS A 506 2.59 2.52 15.39
CA LYS A 506 3.02 3.92 15.27
C LYS A 506 3.57 4.24 13.87
N ASP A 507 3.36 3.36 12.89
CA ASP A 507 3.51 3.75 11.49
C ASP A 507 2.49 4.86 11.16
N PRO A 508 2.80 5.79 10.24
CA PRO A 508 1.89 6.90 9.91
C PRO A 508 0.63 6.41 9.17
N GLU A 509 -0.55 6.93 9.55
CA GLU A 509 -1.89 6.52 9.06
C GLU A 509 -2.37 7.27 7.80
N SER A 510 -1.53 8.11 7.17
CA SER A 510 -1.92 9.17 6.21
C SER A 510 -3.22 8.95 5.39
N VAL A 511 -4.18 9.88 5.52
CA VAL A 511 -5.55 9.80 4.94
C VAL A 511 -5.62 9.51 3.44
N ASP A 512 -4.55 9.86 2.74
CA ASP A 512 -4.23 9.41 1.40
C ASP A 512 -3.21 8.26 1.49
N HIS A 513 -3.69 7.04 1.27
CA HIS A 513 -2.88 5.81 1.29
C HIS A 513 -1.73 5.79 0.27
N PHE A 514 -1.67 6.79 -0.62
CA PHE A 514 -0.73 6.90 -1.72
C PHE A 514 0.03 8.24 -1.73
N SER A 515 -0.26 9.17 -0.81
CA SER A 515 0.49 10.43 -0.64
C SER A 515 0.40 11.01 0.78
N TYR A 516 1.45 10.78 1.57
CA TYR A 516 1.54 11.17 2.99
C TYR A 516 1.77 12.69 3.19
N THR A 517 1.51 13.52 2.17
CA THR A 517 1.54 15.00 2.25
C THR A 517 0.41 15.56 3.13
N ASN A 518 -0.48 14.69 3.59
CA ASN A 518 -1.62 15.00 4.45
C ASN A 518 -1.72 13.94 5.56
N SER A 519 -1.72 14.39 6.82
CA SER A 519 -1.90 13.57 8.03
C SER A 519 -3.17 13.92 8.82
N ASP A 520 -4.19 14.45 8.13
CA ASP A 520 -5.57 14.36 8.59
C ASP A 520 -5.98 12.90 8.85
N THR A 521 -7.01 12.68 9.67
CA THR A 521 -7.61 11.36 9.93
C THR A 521 -9.12 11.48 10.01
N PHE A 522 -9.86 10.42 9.66
CA PHE A 522 -11.31 10.40 9.73
C PHE A 522 -11.85 9.11 10.32
N LYS A 523 -13.13 9.12 10.68
CA LYS A 523 -13.82 7.92 11.19
C LYS A 523 -14.58 7.25 10.06
N MET A 524 -14.07 6.13 9.59
CA MET A 524 -14.84 5.19 8.79
C MET A 524 -15.90 4.51 9.66
N LYS A 525 -17.13 4.47 9.18
CA LYS A 525 -18.24 3.72 9.77
C LYS A 525 -18.25 2.30 9.23
N TYR A 526 -18.57 1.34 10.08
CA TYR A 526 -18.85 -0.03 9.67
C TYR A 526 -19.90 -0.65 10.58
N LEU A 527 -20.65 -1.59 10.05
CA LEU A 527 -21.59 -2.43 10.79
C LEU A 527 -20.96 -3.81 10.97
N MET A 528 -21.08 -4.38 12.17
CA MET A 528 -20.51 -5.67 12.53
C MET A 528 -21.55 -6.52 13.26
N ASN A 529 -21.57 -7.82 12.98
CA ASN A 529 -22.41 -8.78 13.69
C ASN A 529 -21.67 -10.11 13.84
N ASP A 530 -21.41 -10.47 15.10
CA ASP A 530 -20.67 -11.65 15.56
C ASP A 530 -21.59 -12.76 16.13
N THR A 531 -22.91 -12.58 16.09
CA THR A 531 -23.92 -13.48 16.71
C THR A 531 -23.75 -14.98 16.38
N TYR A 532 -23.19 -15.28 15.21
CA TYR A 532 -22.93 -16.65 14.74
C TYR A 532 -21.45 -16.97 14.53
N TRP A 533 -20.52 -16.08 14.87
CA TRP A 533 -19.12 -16.20 14.49
C TRP A 533 -18.36 -17.25 15.32
N ASP A 534 -17.85 -18.29 14.65
CA ASP A 534 -16.81 -19.18 15.20
C ASP A 534 -15.47 -18.45 15.05
N VAL A 535 -15.04 -17.70 16.07
CA VAL A 535 -13.79 -16.91 16.07
C VAL A 535 -12.59 -17.74 15.58
N ASP A 536 -12.54 -19.04 15.92
CA ASP A 536 -11.42 -19.93 15.64
C ASP A 536 -11.40 -20.48 14.20
N LYS A 537 -12.51 -20.41 13.46
CA LYS A 537 -12.66 -21.12 12.17
C LYS A 537 -13.48 -20.36 11.13
N GLY A 538 -14.53 -19.67 11.58
CA GLY A 538 -15.52 -18.97 10.78
C GLY A 538 -14.87 -17.96 9.82
N PRO A 539 -15.42 -17.78 8.61
CA PRO A 539 -14.96 -16.74 7.70
C PRO A 539 -15.37 -15.36 8.19
N ILE A 540 -14.80 -14.32 7.58
CA ILE A 540 -15.36 -12.98 7.61
C ILE A 540 -16.06 -12.76 6.27
N PHE A 541 -17.35 -12.46 6.30
CA PHE A 541 -18.13 -12.02 5.15
C PHE A 541 -18.15 -10.49 5.16
N PHE A 542 -17.38 -9.91 4.23
CA PHE A 542 -17.11 -8.48 4.18
C PHE A 542 -17.80 -7.88 2.96
N TYR A 543 -18.79 -7.01 3.18
CA TYR A 543 -19.41 -6.23 2.12
C TYR A 543 -18.55 -4.99 1.86
N ALA A 544 -18.05 -4.86 0.64
CA ALA A 544 -17.38 -3.66 0.16
C ALA A 544 -18.45 -2.58 -0.11
N GLY A 545 -18.59 -1.63 0.81
CA GLY A 545 -19.54 -0.52 0.68
C GLY A 545 -19.31 0.29 -0.58
N ASN A 546 -20.39 0.90 -1.06
CA ASN A 546 -20.44 1.57 -2.35
C ASN A 546 -21.17 2.93 -2.21
N GLU A 547 -21.85 3.39 -3.25
CA GLU A 547 -22.35 4.76 -3.43
C GLU A 547 -23.53 5.18 -2.52
N GLY A 548 -23.46 4.95 -1.20
CA GLY A 548 -24.53 5.30 -0.26
C GLY A 548 -24.24 4.98 1.22
N PRO A 549 -25.18 5.30 2.14
CA PRO A 549 -25.10 4.92 3.54
C PRO A 549 -25.05 3.40 3.74
N ILE A 550 -24.25 2.93 4.69
CA ILE A 550 -23.98 1.49 4.81
C ILE A 550 -25.17 0.67 5.34
N GLU A 551 -26.08 1.28 6.10
CA GLU A 551 -27.36 0.68 6.51
C GLU A 551 -28.21 0.25 5.31
N ASP A 552 -28.30 1.08 4.26
CA ASP A 552 -29.16 0.80 3.10
C ASP A 552 -28.69 -0.47 2.36
N PHE A 553 -27.37 -0.70 2.29
CA PHE A 553 -26.79 -1.92 1.73
C PHE A 553 -26.90 -3.11 2.70
N SER A 554 -26.74 -2.89 4.01
CA SER A 554 -26.95 -3.90 5.05
C SER A 554 -28.35 -4.50 4.98
N ASP A 555 -29.38 -3.66 5.04
CA ASP A 555 -30.78 -4.09 5.11
C ASP A 555 -31.24 -4.75 3.80
N ASN A 556 -30.62 -4.41 2.68
CA ASN A 556 -30.95 -4.97 1.38
C ASN A 556 -30.14 -6.22 0.97
N THR A 557 -29.01 -6.51 1.62
CA THR A 557 -28.12 -7.66 1.31
C THR A 557 -28.46 -8.90 2.16
N GLY A 558 -29.74 -9.27 2.15
CA GLY A 558 -30.29 -10.36 2.95
C GLY A 558 -29.57 -11.72 2.80
N PHE A 559 -28.98 -12.01 1.65
CA PHE A 559 -28.28 -13.28 1.43
C PHE A 559 -27.09 -13.47 2.37
N MET A 560 -26.27 -12.43 2.62
CA MET A 560 -25.14 -12.51 3.55
C MET A 560 -25.59 -12.85 4.97
N TRP A 561 -26.69 -12.22 5.42
CA TRP A 561 -27.29 -12.48 6.72
C TRP A 561 -27.78 -13.92 6.86
N GLU A 562 -28.48 -14.45 5.86
CA GLU A 562 -28.95 -15.84 5.86
C GLU A 562 -27.80 -16.85 5.92
N ILE A 563 -26.75 -16.66 5.12
CA ILE A 563 -25.65 -17.62 5.07
C ILE A 563 -24.67 -17.50 6.25
N SER A 564 -24.62 -16.36 6.95
CA SER A 564 -23.74 -16.16 8.11
C SER A 564 -23.83 -17.31 9.13
N ARG A 565 -25.04 -17.78 9.41
CA ARG A 565 -25.36 -18.87 10.33
C ARG A 565 -25.00 -20.27 9.80
N GLU A 566 -24.90 -20.46 8.49
CA GLU A 566 -24.49 -21.72 7.86
C GLU A 566 -22.97 -21.89 7.86
N PHE A 567 -22.23 -20.79 7.82
CA PHE A 567 -20.77 -20.75 7.79
C PHE A 567 -20.10 -20.43 9.13
N ASN A 568 -20.90 -20.11 10.15
CA ASN A 568 -20.47 -19.51 11.42
C ASN A 568 -19.62 -18.24 11.20
N ALA A 569 -20.08 -17.34 10.33
CA ALA A 569 -19.31 -16.20 9.86
C ALA A 569 -19.46 -14.95 10.75
N LEU A 570 -18.40 -14.14 10.80
CA LEU A 570 -18.52 -12.73 11.12
C LEU A 570 -19.12 -12.01 9.91
N VAL A 571 -20.10 -11.13 10.11
CA VAL A 571 -20.62 -10.26 9.05
C VAL A 571 -20.14 -8.84 9.29
N VAL A 572 -19.56 -8.23 8.26
CA VAL A 572 -19.05 -6.86 8.26
C VAL A 572 -19.57 -6.13 7.03
N PHE A 573 -20.13 -4.95 7.21
CA PHE A 573 -20.44 -4.01 6.13
C PHE A 573 -19.62 -2.74 6.37
N ALA A 574 -18.68 -2.43 5.47
CA ALA A 574 -17.78 -1.28 5.60
C ALA A 574 -18.30 -0.12 4.75
N GLU A 575 -18.50 1.06 5.33
CA GLU A 575 -19.00 2.23 4.59
C GLU A 575 -17.92 2.85 3.70
N HIS A 576 -18.27 3.23 2.48
CA HIS A 576 -17.33 3.85 1.56
C HIS A 576 -17.04 5.30 1.99
N ARG A 577 -15.77 5.72 1.95
CA ARG A 577 -15.40 7.13 2.19
C ARG A 577 -16.23 8.08 1.30
N TYR A 578 -16.63 9.24 1.84
CA TYR A 578 -17.53 10.23 1.23
C TYR A 578 -19.00 9.82 1.09
N TYR A 579 -19.43 8.70 1.69
CA TYR A 579 -20.84 8.32 1.77
C TYR A 579 -21.27 8.08 3.22
N GLY A 580 -22.57 8.19 3.49
CA GLY A 580 -23.15 8.06 4.83
C GLY A 580 -22.54 9.02 5.85
N GLU A 581 -21.95 8.48 6.91
CA GLU A 581 -21.25 9.25 7.96
C GLU A 581 -19.73 9.29 7.76
N SER A 582 -19.20 8.46 6.85
CA SER A 582 -17.76 8.24 6.58
C SER A 582 -17.14 9.35 5.74
N MET A 583 -17.32 10.59 6.19
CA MET A 583 -16.97 11.82 5.49
C MET A 583 -15.61 12.37 5.98
N PRO A 584 -14.52 12.33 5.18
CA PRO A 584 -13.19 12.67 5.69
C PRO A 584 -13.05 14.08 6.26
N TYR A 585 -13.83 15.04 5.76
CA TYR A 585 -13.89 16.42 6.23
C TYR A 585 -15.28 16.81 6.77
N GLY A 586 -16.06 15.80 7.20
CA GLY A 586 -17.46 15.97 7.59
C GLY A 586 -18.27 16.65 6.47
N LYS A 587 -19.09 17.63 6.82
CA LYS A 587 -19.87 18.42 5.85
C LYS A 587 -19.01 19.15 4.81
N SER A 588 -17.73 19.40 5.10
CA SER A 588 -16.85 20.16 4.21
C SER A 588 -16.12 19.28 3.17
N SER A 589 -16.42 17.99 3.10
CA SER A 589 -15.80 17.02 2.17
C SER A 589 -16.04 17.34 0.68
N PHE A 590 -17.08 18.12 0.39
CA PHE A 590 -17.47 18.54 -0.96
C PHE A 590 -17.15 20.02 -1.26
N ASP A 591 -16.55 20.76 -0.32
CA ASP A 591 -16.34 22.21 -0.44
C ASP A 591 -15.33 22.60 -1.54
N ASP A 592 -14.33 21.75 -1.78
CA ASP A 592 -13.25 22.03 -2.73
C ASP A 592 -12.64 20.76 -3.35
N LYS A 593 -11.95 20.95 -4.48
CA LYS A 593 -11.40 19.85 -5.29
C LYS A 593 -10.19 19.14 -4.68
N VAL A 594 -9.54 19.72 -3.66
CA VAL A 594 -8.42 19.05 -2.96
C VAL A 594 -8.99 18.08 -1.96
N LYS A 595 -9.99 18.50 -1.17
CA LYS A 595 -10.74 17.61 -0.28
C LYS A 595 -11.48 16.51 -1.03
N LEU A 596 -12.04 16.79 -2.22
CA LEU A 596 -12.63 15.73 -3.05
C LEU A 596 -11.59 14.77 -3.66
N GLY A 597 -10.31 15.16 -3.76
CA GLY A 597 -9.27 14.36 -4.39
C GLY A 597 -9.03 12.99 -3.77
N TYR A 598 -9.42 12.77 -2.51
CA TYR A 598 -9.29 11.47 -1.83
C TYR A 598 -10.51 10.55 -2.01
N LEU A 599 -11.50 10.95 -2.81
CA LEU A 599 -12.64 10.13 -3.21
C LEU A 599 -12.29 9.30 -4.45
N THR A 600 -11.54 8.20 -4.24
CA THR A 600 -11.18 7.25 -5.30
C THR A 600 -11.40 5.80 -4.86
N SER A 601 -11.48 4.90 -5.84
CA SER A 601 -11.70 3.46 -5.63
C SER A 601 -10.51 2.75 -4.97
N GLN A 602 -9.28 3.16 -5.26
CA GLN A 602 -8.07 2.64 -4.60
C GLN A 602 -8.07 3.01 -3.11
N GLN A 603 -8.44 4.26 -2.79
CA GLN A 603 -8.49 4.77 -1.42
C GLN A 603 -9.50 4.00 -0.57
N ALA A 604 -10.72 3.79 -1.08
CA ALA A 604 -11.74 2.99 -0.39
C ALA A 604 -11.32 1.52 -0.23
N MET A 605 -10.65 0.93 -1.21
CA MET A 605 -10.10 -0.44 -1.06
C MET A 605 -9.00 -0.53 -0.01
N ALA A 606 -8.16 0.50 0.14
CA ALA A 606 -7.16 0.53 1.20
C ALA A 606 -7.79 0.70 2.59
N ASP A 607 -8.85 1.53 2.73
CA ASP A 607 -9.67 1.57 3.96
C ASP A 607 -10.23 0.17 4.31
N PHE A 608 -10.68 -0.59 3.32
CA PHE A 608 -11.14 -1.97 3.52
C PHE A 608 -10.02 -2.92 3.97
N VAL A 609 -8.77 -2.75 3.49
CA VAL A 609 -7.61 -3.51 4.00
C VAL A 609 -7.44 -3.23 5.49
N ASP A 610 -7.43 -1.96 5.89
CA ASP A 610 -7.07 -1.56 7.25
C ASP A 610 -8.17 -1.85 8.26
N LEU A 611 -9.45 -1.76 7.86
CA LEU A 611 -10.54 -2.30 8.66
C LEU A 611 -10.42 -3.83 8.85
N ILE A 612 -10.00 -4.58 7.82
CA ILE A 612 -9.75 -6.02 7.95
C ILE A 612 -8.54 -6.31 8.84
N LYS A 613 -7.47 -5.50 8.81
CA LYS A 613 -6.35 -5.60 9.76
C LYS A 613 -6.83 -5.32 11.19
N TYR A 614 -7.57 -4.24 11.41
CA TYR A 614 -8.13 -3.84 12.70
C TYR A 614 -8.98 -4.95 13.33
N LEU A 615 -9.94 -5.50 12.57
CA LEU A 615 -10.83 -6.59 13.01
C LEU A 615 -10.09 -7.92 13.29
N ARG A 616 -8.85 -8.08 12.82
CA ARG A 616 -7.97 -9.22 13.12
C ARG A 616 -7.04 -8.98 14.30
N ASN A 617 -6.68 -7.72 14.56
CA ASN A 617 -5.75 -7.32 15.61
C ASN A 617 -6.42 -7.05 16.96
N ASP A 618 -7.75 -6.87 17.02
CA ASP A 618 -8.45 -6.89 18.30
C ASP A 618 -8.28 -8.26 18.99
N THR A 619 -8.28 -8.22 20.32
CA THR A 619 -7.71 -9.16 21.29
C THR A 619 -8.27 -10.60 21.27
N LEU A 620 -9.19 -10.91 20.35
CA LEU A 620 -9.86 -12.21 20.22
C LEU A 620 -9.03 -13.26 19.46
N CYS A 621 -8.13 -12.83 18.55
CA CYS A 621 -7.52 -13.72 17.54
C CYS A 621 -6.05 -14.10 17.79
N ILE A 622 -5.45 -13.67 18.90
CA ILE A 622 -4.00 -13.82 19.16
C ILE A 622 -3.57 -15.31 19.14
N GLY A 623 -2.66 -15.65 18.22
CA GLY A 623 -2.03 -16.97 18.12
C GLY A 623 -2.79 -18.02 17.31
N LYS A 624 -3.73 -17.63 16.44
CA LYS A 624 -4.49 -18.54 15.55
C LYS A 624 -4.32 -18.16 14.08
N ARG A 625 -4.52 -19.12 13.16
CA ARG A 625 -4.46 -18.85 11.70
C ARG A 625 -5.57 -17.85 11.33
N PRO A 626 -5.30 -16.78 10.56
CA PRO A 626 -6.29 -15.74 10.28
C PRO A 626 -7.58 -16.26 9.66
N ASN A 627 -8.71 -15.64 9.99
CA ASN A 627 -10.00 -16.00 9.40
C ASN A 627 -10.01 -15.71 7.88
N PRO A 628 -10.55 -16.62 7.04
CA PRO A 628 -10.69 -16.38 5.62
C PRO A 628 -11.73 -15.29 5.36
N VAL A 629 -11.30 -14.17 4.79
CA VAL A 629 -12.22 -13.13 4.28
C VAL A 629 -12.75 -13.55 2.92
N ILE A 630 -14.06 -13.33 2.72
CA ILE A 630 -14.75 -13.36 1.44
C ILE A 630 -15.39 -11.98 1.22
N ALA A 631 -15.05 -11.32 0.11
CA ALA A 631 -15.68 -10.06 -0.29
C ALA A 631 -17.05 -10.30 -0.93
N PHE A 632 -17.98 -9.39 -0.69
CA PHE A 632 -19.28 -9.31 -1.33
C PHE A 632 -19.53 -7.87 -1.82
N GLY A 633 -20.31 -7.72 -2.89
CA GLY A 633 -20.81 -6.42 -3.31
C GLY A 633 -21.77 -6.51 -4.49
N GLY A 634 -22.74 -5.59 -4.53
CA GLY A 634 -23.58 -5.30 -5.70
C GLY A 634 -23.10 -4.05 -6.43
N SER A 635 -23.44 -3.86 -7.71
CA SER A 635 -23.11 -2.63 -8.47
C SER A 635 -21.59 -2.32 -8.43
N TYR A 636 -21.23 -1.06 -8.17
CA TYR A 636 -19.87 -0.59 -7.90
C TYR A 636 -19.23 -1.27 -6.67
N GLY A 637 -20.01 -1.64 -5.64
CA GLY A 637 -19.51 -2.50 -4.55
C GLY A 637 -19.05 -3.87 -5.05
N GLY A 638 -19.72 -4.41 -6.06
CA GLY A 638 -19.29 -5.63 -6.76
C GLY A 638 -18.02 -5.41 -7.61
N MET A 639 -17.85 -4.23 -8.21
CA MET A 639 -16.61 -3.85 -8.90
C MET A 639 -15.45 -3.78 -7.91
N LEU A 640 -15.63 -3.07 -6.78
CA LEU A 640 -14.68 -3.02 -5.67
C LEU A 640 -14.34 -4.42 -5.15
N ALA A 641 -15.34 -5.26 -4.83
CA ALA A 641 -15.12 -6.62 -4.37
C ALA A 641 -14.27 -7.47 -5.35
N ALA A 642 -14.43 -7.28 -6.66
CA ALA A 642 -13.62 -7.96 -7.68
C ALA A 642 -12.20 -7.36 -7.81
N TRP A 643 -12.07 -6.04 -7.77
CA TRP A 643 -10.79 -5.30 -7.87
C TRP A 643 -9.92 -5.44 -6.61
N PHE A 644 -10.55 -5.71 -5.47
CA PHE A 644 -9.89 -6.02 -4.20
C PHE A 644 -9.12 -7.36 -4.23
N ARG A 645 -9.27 -8.16 -5.31
CA ARG A 645 -8.50 -9.37 -5.67
C ARG A 645 -8.47 -10.52 -4.65
N ILE A 646 -9.11 -10.36 -3.48
CA ILE A 646 -9.44 -11.47 -2.58
C ILE A 646 -10.60 -12.31 -3.16
N LYS A 647 -11.01 -13.34 -2.42
CA LYS A 647 -12.07 -14.26 -2.86
C LYS A 647 -13.41 -13.51 -2.82
N ALA A 648 -14.11 -13.39 -3.94
CA ALA A 648 -15.16 -12.37 -4.10
C ALA A 648 -16.45 -12.88 -4.77
N ILE A 649 -17.58 -12.38 -4.27
CA ILE A 649 -18.90 -12.44 -4.90
C ILE A 649 -19.25 -11.04 -5.40
N ALA A 650 -19.10 -10.84 -6.71
CA ALA A 650 -19.30 -9.57 -7.39
C ALA A 650 -20.60 -9.66 -8.22
N SER A 651 -21.74 -9.26 -7.65
CA SER A 651 -23.03 -9.36 -8.34
C SER A 651 -23.37 -8.06 -9.07
N SER A 652 -23.87 -8.20 -10.30
CA SER A 652 -24.19 -7.07 -11.20
C SER A 652 -23.06 -6.02 -11.26
N ALA A 653 -21.82 -6.50 -11.36
CA ALA A 653 -20.61 -5.68 -11.31
C ALA A 653 -20.12 -5.31 -12.72
N PRO A 654 -20.34 -4.07 -13.21
CA PRO A 654 -20.12 -3.69 -14.60
C PRO A 654 -18.65 -3.34 -14.91
N ILE A 655 -17.70 -4.19 -14.52
CA ILE A 655 -16.25 -3.92 -14.64
C ILE A 655 -15.73 -3.73 -16.08
N TRP A 656 -16.57 -3.94 -17.10
CA TRP A 656 -16.30 -3.68 -18.52
C TRP A 656 -17.19 -2.58 -19.14
N GLN A 657 -17.97 -1.82 -18.37
CA GLN A 657 -18.76 -0.68 -18.89
C GLN A 657 -17.89 0.57 -19.12
N PHE A 658 -16.72 0.41 -19.75
CA PHE A 658 -15.72 1.45 -19.95
C PHE A 658 -15.37 1.64 -21.43
N THR A 659 -14.71 2.77 -21.74
CA THR A 659 -14.33 3.13 -23.12
C THR A 659 -13.56 2.01 -23.81
N GLY A 660 -13.98 1.65 -25.04
CA GLY A 660 -13.37 0.56 -25.81
C GLY A 660 -13.71 -0.86 -25.33
N MET A 661 -14.32 -1.02 -24.14
CA MET A 661 -14.69 -2.33 -23.60
C MET A 661 -16.09 -2.77 -24.04
N THR A 662 -17.12 -1.96 -23.80
CA THR A 662 -18.52 -2.29 -24.15
C THR A 662 -19.15 -1.16 -25.00
N PRO A 663 -19.97 -1.46 -26.02
CA PRO A 663 -20.71 -0.45 -26.78
C PRO A 663 -21.62 0.40 -25.88
N CYS A 664 -21.60 1.72 -26.07
CA CYS A 664 -22.30 2.66 -25.17
C CYS A 664 -23.83 2.51 -25.13
N ASN A 665 -24.45 1.82 -26.10
CA ASN A 665 -25.88 1.57 -26.13
C ASN A 665 -26.32 0.16 -25.70
N ASP A 666 -25.39 -0.73 -25.33
CA ASP A 666 -25.77 -2.09 -24.92
C ASP A 666 -26.53 -2.10 -23.57
N PHE A 667 -26.25 -1.14 -22.68
CA PHE A 667 -27.02 -0.89 -21.45
C PHE A 667 -28.49 -0.59 -21.75
N TYR A 668 -28.76 0.44 -22.56
CA TYR A 668 -30.12 0.83 -22.95
C TYR A 668 -30.82 -0.22 -23.82
N LYS A 669 -30.07 -1.05 -24.56
CA LYS A 669 -30.61 -2.23 -25.24
C LYS A 669 -31.14 -3.28 -24.29
N VAL A 670 -30.41 -3.59 -23.22
CA VAL A 670 -30.90 -4.53 -22.20
C VAL A 670 -32.16 -3.96 -21.57
N THR A 671 -32.17 -2.69 -21.11
CA THR A 671 -33.38 -2.00 -20.63
C THR A 671 -34.55 -2.13 -21.60
N SER A 672 -34.32 -1.77 -22.88
CA SER A 672 -35.32 -1.83 -23.95
C SER A 672 -35.88 -3.23 -24.17
N SER A 673 -35.04 -4.26 -24.03
CA SER A 673 -35.45 -5.65 -24.19
C SER A 673 -36.43 -6.08 -23.10
N VAL A 674 -36.29 -5.60 -21.85
CA VAL A 674 -37.20 -5.97 -20.76
C VAL A 674 -38.63 -5.47 -21.04
N TYR A 675 -38.78 -4.22 -21.50
CA TYR A 675 -40.08 -3.68 -21.92
C TYR A 675 -40.65 -4.43 -23.13
N ARG A 676 -39.87 -4.56 -24.21
CA ARG A 676 -40.31 -5.20 -25.47
C ARG A 676 -40.69 -6.67 -25.29
N ASN A 677 -39.94 -7.41 -24.46
CA ASN A 677 -40.23 -8.81 -24.13
C ASN A 677 -41.42 -8.98 -23.17
N THR A 678 -41.72 -7.96 -22.35
CA THR A 678 -42.91 -7.95 -21.48
C THR A 678 -44.17 -7.65 -22.30
N ASN A 679 -44.12 -6.62 -23.15
CA ASN A 679 -45.15 -6.29 -24.13
C ASN A 679 -44.55 -5.40 -25.24
N ILE A 680 -44.63 -5.84 -26.50
CA ILE A 680 -44.11 -5.06 -27.64
C ILE A 680 -44.80 -3.69 -27.77
N GLU A 681 -46.10 -3.63 -27.49
CA GLU A 681 -46.92 -2.41 -27.50
C GLU A 681 -46.43 -1.39 -26.46
N CYS A 682 -45.95 -1.87 -25.32
CA CYS A 682 -45.39 -1.03 -24.26
C CYS A 682 -44.07 -0.39 -24.71
N GLY A 683 -43.20 -1.16 -25.36
CA GLY A 683 -41.99 -0.64 -26.00
C GLY A 683 -42.28 0.41 -27.07
N SER A 684 -43.25 0.14 -27.96
CA SER A 684 -43.69 1.10 -28.98
C SER A 684 -44.28 2.38 -28.39
N THR A 685 -45.10 2.27 -27.34
CA THR A 685 -45.70 3.43 -26.65
C THR A 685 -44.61 4.33 -26.04
N ILE A 686 -43.61 3.75 -25.38
CA ILE A 686 -42.48 4.50 -24.83
C ILE A 686 -41.69 5.19 -25.95
N SER A 687 -41.35 4.47 -27.03
CA SER A 687 -40.63 5.03 -28.18
C SER A 687 -41.36 6.18 -28.88
N ALA A 688 -42.68 6.09 -29.02
CA ALA A 688 -43.50 7.15 -29.60
C ALA A 688 -43.63 8.37 -28.67
N SER A 689 -43.61 8.14 -27.34
CA SER A 689 -43.84 9.19 -26.34
C SER A 689 -42.86 10.36 -26.43
N TRP A 690 -41.59 10.13 -26.75
CA TRP A 690 -40.57 11.19 -26.83
C TRP A 690 -40.93 12.24 -27.88
N LYS A 691 -41.50 11.81 -29.01
CA LYS A 691 -42.01 12.71 -30.05
C LYS A 691 -43.29 13.40 -29.59
N ALA A 692 -44.22 12.70 -28.95
CA ALA A 692 -45.46 13.30 -28.43
C ALA A 692 -45.17 14.39 -27.39
N ILE A 693 -44.20 14.19 -26.48
CA ILE A 693 -43.73 15.22 -25.53
C ILE A 693 -43.23 16.45 -26.31
N ASN A 694 -42.38 16.26 -27.32
CA ASN A 694 -41.86 17.36 -28.14
C ASN A 694 -43.02 18.13 -28.81
N ASN A 695 -43.89 17.44 -29.56
CA ASN A 695 -45.03 18.03 -30.28
C ASN A 695 -45.93 18.87 -29.35
N VAL A 696 -46.30 18.32 -28.18
CA VAL A 696 -47.20 18.99 -27.23
C VAL A 696 -46.52 20.21 -26.59
N THR A 697 -45.23 20.12 -26.25
CA THR A 697 -44.52 21.19 -25.54
C THR A 697 -43.98 22.32 -26.43
N GLU A 698 -44.21 22.28 -27.75
CA GLU A 698 -43.94 23.40 -28.67
C GLU A 698 -44.68 24.70 -28.28
N THR A 699 -45.78 24.60 -27.52
CA THR A 699 -46.58 25.76 -27.08
C THR A 699 -46.66 25.84 -25.56
N ASP A 700 -46.70 27.06 -25.01
CA ASP A 700 -46.85 27.28 -23.56
C ASP A 700 -48.17 26.71 -23.03
N SER A 701 -49.23 26.73 -23.85
CA SER A 701 -50.50 26.04 -23.58
C SER A 701 -50.35 24.52 -23.43
N GLY A 702 -49.47 23.89 -24.21
CA GLY A 702 -49.20 22.46 -24.13
C GLY A 702 -48.24 22.09 -23.01
N LYS A 703 -47.26 22.95 -22.68
CA LYS A 703 -46.46 22.84 -21.46
C LYS A 703 -47.33 22.90 -20.20
N ALA A 704 -48.27 23.84 -20.15
CA ALA A 704 -49.26 23.94 -19.08
C ALA A 704 -50.19 22.72 -19.02
N TRP A 705 -50.72 22.28 -20.18
CA TRP A 705 -51.51 21.04 -20.26
C TRP A 705 -50.73 19.82 -19.71
N LEU A 706 -49.46 19.65 -20.10
CA LEU A 706 -48.64 18.55 -19.62
C LEU A 706 -48.34 18.67 -18.12
N THR A 707 -48.08 19.88 -17.63
CA THR A 707 -47.92 20.20 -16.20
C THR A 707 -49.14 19.75 -15.39
N ASP A 708 -50.34 20.15 -15.79
CA ASP A 708 -51.58 19.84 -15.07
C ASP A 708 -51.94 18.35 -15.14
N ASN A 709 -51.82 17.73 -16.31
CA ASN A 709 -52.26 16.35 -16.53
C ASN A 709 -51.28 15.32 -15.94
N TRP A 710 -49.97 15.59 -16.00
CA TRP A 710 -48.95 14.80 -15.30
C TRP A 710 -48.76 15.24 -13.84
N LYS A 711 -49.53 16.23 -13.37
CA LYS A 711 -49.55 16.75 -11.99
C LYS A 711 -48.16 17.11 -11.47
N LEU A 712 -47.36 17.82 -12.26
CA LEU A 712 -45.97 18.14 -11.89
C LEU A 712 -45.95 19.07 -10.67
N CYS A 713 -45.00 18.86 -9.74
CA CYS A 713 -44.81 19.74 -8.59
C CYS A 713 -44.27 21.13 -8.97
N THR A 714 -43.66 21.24 -10.16
CA THR A 714 -43.10 22.47 -10.72
C THR A 714 -43.57 22.58 -12.18
N PRO A 715 -44.11 23.73 -12.64
CA PRO A 715 -44.49 23.92 -14.02
C PRO A 715 -43.35 23.77 -15.03
N LEU A 716 -43.70 23.39 -16.26
CA LEU A 716 -42.79 23.46 -17.40
C LEU A 716 -42.90 24.86 -18.02
N GLU A 717 -41.84 25.66 -17.94
CA GLU A 717 -41.81 27.01 -18.57
C GLU A 717 -40.86 27.03 -19.77
N THR A 718 -39.71 26.37 -19.64
CA THR A 718 -38.60 26.39 -20.62
C THR A 718 -38.48 25.06 -21.38
N THR A 719 -37.66 25.05 -22.44
CA THR A 719 -37.20 23.83 -23.10
C THR A 719 -36.41 22.92 -22.16
N ASP A 720 -35.74 23.51 -21.17
CA ASP A 720 -34.82 22.80 -20.29
C ASP A 720 -35.60 22.06 -19.19
N ASP A 721 -36.78 22.56 -18.82
CA ASP A 721 -37.76 21.83 -18.00
C ASP A 721 -38.31 20.61 -18.72
N VAL A 722 -38.58 20.72 -20.03
CA VAL A 722 -39.02 19.60 -20.87
C VAL A 722 -37.90 18.57 -21.02
N ALA A 723 -36.65 19.01 -21.21
CA ALA A 723 -35.49 18.13 -21.22
C ALA A 723 -35.34 17.39 -19.88
N ARG A 724 -35.45 18.10 -18.74
CA ARG A 724 -35.42 17.51 -17.39
C ARG A 724 -36.52 16.46 -17.18
N LEU A 725 -37.74 16.72 -17.66
CA LEU A 725 -38.83 15.73 -17.63
C LEU A 725 -38.48 14.46 -18.43
N LYS A 726 -37.86 14.61 -19.59
CA LYS A 726 -37.48 13.47 -20.46
C LYS A 726 -36.32 12.66 -19.87
N TYR A 727 -35.31 13.31 -19.30
CA TYR A 727 -34.25 12.62 -18.56
C TYR A 727 -34.82 11.86 -17.35
N TRP A 728 -35.65 12.50 -16.52
CA TRP A 728 -36.32 11.85 -15.40
C TRP A 728 -37.13 10.61 -15.83
N ALA A 729 -37.89 10.70 -16.92
CA ALA A 729 -38.65 9.55 -17.44
C ALA A 729 -37.73 8.43 -17.95
N ALA A 730 -36.59 8.76 -18.56
CA ALA A 730 -35.59 7.77 -18.99
C ALA A 730 -34.94 7.05 -17.79
N ASP A 731 -34.55 7.79 -16.75
CA ASP A 731 -34.01 7.25 -15.51
C ASP A 731 -35.01 6.31 -14.83
N VAL A 732 -36.30 6.68 -14.79
CA VAL A 732 -37.37 5.82 -14.26
C VAL A 732 -37.48 4.51 -15.06
N TYR A 733 -37.41 4.54 -16.40
CA TYR A 733 -37.45 3.30 -17.18
C TYR A 733 -36.24 2.38 -16.91
N VAL A 734 -35.06 2.95 -16.66
CA VAL A 734 -33.84 2.21 -16.26
C VAL A 734 -33.98 1.64 -14.84
N ALA A 735 -34.38 2.46 -13.87
CA ALA A 735 -34.56 2.06 -12.48
C ALA A 735 -35.56 0.91 -12.34
N LEU A 736 -36.71 1.00 -13.05
CA LEU A 736 -37.72 -0.05 -13.14
C LEU A 736 -37.19 -1.37 -13.71
N ALA A 737 -36.20 -1.33 -14.62
CA ALA A 737 -35.55 -2.54 -15.15
C ALA A 737 -34.57 -3.14 -14.15
N MET A 738 -33.75 -2.29 -13.50
CA MET A 738 -32.84 -2.72 -12.43
C MET A 738 -33.59 -3.40 -11.27
N VAL A 739 -34.78 -2.93 -10.91
CA VAL A 739 -35.58 -3.48 -9.79
C VAL A 739 -36.77 -4.34 -10.24
N ASN A 740 -36.71 -4.95 -11.42
CA ASN A 740 -37.80 -5.78 -11.97
C ASN A 740 -37.90 -7.16 -11.27
N TYR A 741 -38.04 -7.17 -9.95
CA TYR A 741 -38.00 -8.37 -9.09
C TYR A 741 -39.32 -9.16 -9.08
N PRO A 742 -39.31 -10.48 -8.82
CA PRO A 742 -40.51 -11.33 -8.81
C PRO A 742 -41.41 -11.16 -7.56
N TYR A 743 -41.14 -10.16 -6.72
CA TYR A 743 -41.86 -9.84 -5.49
C TYR A 743 -41.81 -8.33 -5.21
N GLU A 744 -42.70 -7.85 -4.33
CA GLU A 744 -42.76 -6.46 -3.90
C GLU A 744 -41.45 -6.06 -3.18
N ALA A 745 -40.92 -4.89 -3.48
CA ALA A 745 -39.64 -4.44 -2.95
C ALA A 745 -39.65 -2.93 -2.69
N ASN A 746 -38.98 -2.53 -1.60
CA ASN A 746 -38.62 -1.15 -1.34
C ASN A 746 -37.09 -1.04 -1.39
N PHE A 747 -36.55 -0.48 -2.48
CA PHE A 747 -35.11 -0.32 -2.68
C PHE A 747 -34.80 1.05 -3.29
N LEU A 748 -35.09 1.25 -4.59
CA LEU A 748 -35.06 2.58 -5.22
C LEU A 748 -36.40 3.33 -5.01
N ALA A 749 -37.51 2.59 -4.96
CA ALA A 749 -38.83 3.05 -4.59
C ALA A 749 -39.64 1.87 -4.03
N PRO A 750 -40.79 2.09 -3.35
CA PRO A 750 -41.74 1.04 -3.01
C PRO A 750 -42.50 0.59 -4.27
N LEU A 751 -42.25 -0.64 -4.73
CA LEU A 751 -42.68 -1.12 -6.04
C LEU A 751 -43.32 -2.52 -5.98
N PRO A 752 -44.36 -2.78 -6.80
CA PRO A 752 -45.04 -4.08 -6.86
C PRO A 752 -44.14 -5.17 -7.46
N ALA A 753 -44.53 -6.42 -7.28
CA ALA A 753 -43.89 -7.56 -7.93
C ALA A 753 -43.96 -7.46 -9.47
N ASN A 754 -42.81 -7.56 -10.14
CA ASN A 754 -42.62 -7.40 -11.60
C ASN A 754 -43.11 -6.03 -12.09
N PRO A 755 -42.55 -4.90 -11.60
CA PRO A 755 -43.10 -3.56 -11.82
C PRO A 755 -43.23 -3.18 -13.30
N ILE A 756 -42.34 -3.63 -14.19
CA ILE A 756 -42.48 -3.39 -15.64
C ILE A 756 -43.75 -4.04 -16.21
N LYS A 757 -44.18 -5.18 -15.68
CA LYS A 757 -45.44 -5.83 -16.07
C LYS A 757 -46.67 -5.01 -15.67
N GLU A 758 -46.58 -4.26 -14.58
CA GLU A 758 -47.65 -3.36 -14.13
C GLU A 758 -47.66 -2.07 -14.98
N VAL A 759 -46.49 -1.46 -15.24
CA VAL A 759 -46.32 -0.32 -16.16
C VAL A 759 -46.91 -0.64 -17.54
N CYS A 760 -46.57 -1.81 -18.09
CA CYS A 760 -47.00 -2.25 -19.41
C CYS A 760 -48.48 -2.69 -19.52
N LYS A 761 -49.29 -2.57 -18.46
CA LYS A 761 -50.77 -2.63 -18.57
C LYS A 761 -51.38 -1.32 -19.04
N SER A 762 -50.73 -0.19 -18.73
CA SER A 762 -51.21 1.15 -19.07
C SER A 762 -50.68 1.63 -20.43
N MET A 763 -49.54 1.09 -20.87
CA MET A 763 -48.85 1.47 -22.11
C MET A 763 -49.40 0.70 -23.33
N THR A 764 -50.56 1.14 -23.86
CA THR A 764 -51.32 0.39 -24.88
C THR A 764 -51.75 1.20 -26.10
N ASN A 765 -51.29 2.45 -26.25
CA ASN A 765 -51.93 3.45 -27.11
C ASN A 765 -50.95 4.11 -28.11
N HIS A 766 -49.97 3.38 -28.66
CA HIS A 766 -48.91 4.02 -29.48
C HIS A 766 -49.38 4.56 -30.85
N THR A 767 -50.61 4.22 -31.27
CA THR A 767 -51.24 4.66 -32.54
C THR A 767 -52.32 5.72 -32.36
N GLU A 768 -52.63 6.11 -31.13
CA GLU A 768 -53.63 7.15 -30.82
C GLU A 768 -53.00 8.56 -30.92
N ASP A 769 -53.78 9.61 -30.62
CA ASP A 769 -53.28 10.98 -30.59
C ASP A 769 -52.26 11.22 -29.46
N ASP A 770 -51.42 12.25 -29.61
CA ASP A 770 -50.35 12.58 -28.65
C ASP A 770 -50.86 12.75 -27.21
N ALA A 771 -52.06 13.32 -26.98
CA ALA A 771 -52.58 13.51 -25.63
C ALA A 771 -53.04 12.18 -24.99
N THR A 772 -53.75 11.35 -25.77
CA THR A 772 -54.16 10.00 -25.35
C THR A 772 -52.94 9.10 -25.08
N LEU A 773 -51.90 9.21 -25.92
CA LEU A 773 -50.64 8.50 -25.75
C LEU A 773 -49.91 8.92 -24.46
N LEU A 774 -49.75 10.23 -24.24
CA LEU A 774 -49.06 10.77 -23.06
C LEU A 774 -49.79 10.50 -21.74
N MET A 775 -51.12 10.37 -21.76
CA MET A 775 -51.86 9.90 -20.57
C MET A 775 -51.60 8.42 -20.28
N SER A 776 -51.50 7.57 -21.30
CA SER A 776 -51.12 6.16 -21.14
C SER A 776 -49.72 6.03 -20.53
N VAL A 777 -48.79 6.89 -20.96
CA VAL A 777 -47.42 7.02 -20.43
C VAL A 777 -47.41 7.46 -18.97
N PHE A 778 -48.15 8.52 -18.63
CA PHE A 778 -48.30 8.97 -17.25
C PHE A 778 -48.83 7.88 -16.32
N HIS A 779 -49.86 7.14 -16.75
CA HIS A 779 -50.41 6.03 -15.98
C HIS A 779 -49.40 4.91 -15.77
N GLY A 780 -48.56 4.59 -16.76
CA GLY A 780 -47.45 3.66 -16.57
C GLY A 780 -46.39 4.18 -15.58
N LEU A 781 -45.89 5.40 -15.79
CA LEU A 781 -44.88 6.02 -14.91
C LEU A 781 -45.37 6.21 -13.47
N SER A 782 -46.68 6.33 -13.24
CA SER A 782 -47.28 6.41 -11.90
C SER A 782 -47.05 5.17 -11.03
N VAL A 783 -46.73 4.01 -11.63
CA VAL A 783 -46.27 2.81 -10.90
C VAL A 783 -44.94 3.06 -10.20
N TYR A 784 -44.08 3.96 -10.70
CA TYR A 784 -42.82 4.28 -10.04
C TYR A 784 -42.99 5.28 -8.90
N PHE A 785 -43.58 6.45 -9.18
CA PHE A 785 -43.61 7.56 -8.23
C PHE A 785 -44.84 7.58 -7.29
N ASN A 786 -45.87 6.76 -7.55
CA ASN A 786 -47.13 6.81 -6.79
C ASN A 786 -47.84 5.45 -6.59
N TYR A 787 -47.12 4.32 -6.61
CA TYR A 787 -47.71 2.99 -6.35
C TYR A 787 -48.48 2.93 -5.02
N THR A 788 -47.96 3.57 -3.98
CA THR A 788 -48.55 3.69 -2.64
C THR A 788 -49.74 4.65 -2.56
N GLY A 789 -50.02 5.44 -3.61
CA GLY A 789 -51.03 6.51 -3.60
C GLY A 789 -50.69 7.71 -2.72
N SER A 790 -49.45 7.83 -2.21
CA SER A 790 -49.03 8.87 -1.27
C SER A 790 -48.45 10.14 -1.90
N ALA A 791 -48.16 10.15 -3.21
CA ALA A 791 -47.62 11.34 -3.88
C ALA A 791 -48.74 12.29 -4.32
N SER A 792 -48.66 13.55 -3.88
CA SER A 792 -49.59 14.63 -4.25
C SER A 792 -49.34 15.20 -5.66
N CYS A 793 -48.07 15.20 -6.08
CA CYS A 793 -47.59 15.67 -7.37
C CYS A 793 -46.34 14.88 -7.80
N LEU A 794 -46.02 14.91 -9.09
CA LEU A 794 -44.79 14.33 -9.65
C LEU A 794 -43.64 15.33 -9.51
N ASN A 795 -42.65 15.00 -8.67
CA ASN A 795 -41.42 15.78 -8.54
C ASN A 795 -40.38 15.32 -9.57
N LEU A 796 -39.70 16.27 -10.22
CA LEU A 796 -38.63 16.04 -11.21
C LEU A 796 -37.22 16.18 -10.59
N SER A 797 -37.12 16.04 -9.27
CA SER A 797 -35.85 15.74 -8.61
C SER A 797 -35.33 14.37 -9.05
N SER A 798 -34.03 14.15 -8.89
CA SER A 798 -33.38 12.85 -9.06
C SER A 798 -34.13 11.73 -8.31
N ALA A 799 -34.13 10.52 -8.88
CA ALA A 799 -34.63 9.31 -8.24
C ALA A 799 -33.73 8.82 -7.07
N PHE A 800 -32.54 9.40 -6.94
CA PHE A 800 -31.52 9.12 -5.94
C PHE A 800 -31.27 10.36 -5.07
N SER A 801 -30.75 10.19 -3.85
CA SER A 801 -30.54 11.29 -2.89
C SER A 801 -29.38 12.23 -3.29
N ASP A 802 -29.49 13.50 -2.91
CA ASP A 802 -28.53 14.54 -3.31
C ASP A 802 -27.10 14.25 -2.84
N ASP A 803 -26.92 13.75 -1.61
CA ASP A 803 -25.59 13.44 -1.05
C ASP A 803 -24.92 12.25 -1.77
N MET A 804 -25.68 11.19 -2.06
CA MET A 804 -25.26 10.06 -2.91
C MET A 804 -24.82 10.56 -4.30
N MET A 805 -25.62 11.43 -4.90
CA MET A 805 -25.32 12.02 -6.21
C MET A 805 -24.11 12.96 -6.18
N ASN A 806 -23.82 13.65 -5.08
CA ASN A 806 -22.63 14.51 -4.99
C ASN A 806 -21.33 13.70 -5.03
N GLY A 807 -21.26 12.57 -4.31
CA GLY A 807 -20.12 11.65 -4.37
C GLY A 807 -20.00 10.96 -5.73
N TRP A 808 -21.09 10.36 -6.20
CA TRP A 808 -21.09 9.56 -7.43
C TRP A 808 -20.78 10.38 -8.68
N ASN A 809 -21.32 11.60 -8.80
CA ASN A 809 -21.00 12.47 -9.93
C ASN A 809 -19.54 12.96 -9.93
N TYR A 810 -18.88 13.06 -8.78
CA TYR A 810 -17.44 13.31 -8.74
C TYR A 810 -16.67 12.08 -9.22
N GLN A 811 -16.99 10.89 -8.72
CA GLN A 811 -16.33 9.64 -9.13
C GLN A 811 -16.52 9.34 -10.63
N ALA A 812 -17.70 9.62 -11.20
CA ALA A 812 -17.93 9.51 -12.64
C ALA A 812 -17.06 10.47 -13.46
N CYS A 813 -16.82 11.68 -12.94
CA CYS A 813 -15.96 12.69 -13.56
C CYS A 813 -14.44 12.45 -13.37
N THR A 814 -14.02 11.46 -12.59
CA THR A 814 -12.60 11.14 -12.35
C THR A 814 -12.20 9.74 -12.78
N GLU A 815 -12.93 8.71 -12.34
CA GLU A 815 -12.59 7.29 -12.56
C GLU A 815 -13.69 6.50 -13.29
N MET A 816 -14.95 6.65 -12.85
CA MET A 816 -16.10 5.84 -13.28
C MET A 816 -16.71 6.38 -14.59
N ILE A 817 -15.83 6.65 -15.56
CA ILE A 817 -16.14 7.28 -16.85
C ILE A 817 -16.75 6.23 -17.79
N MET A 818 -18.02 5.95 -17.55
CA MET A 818 -18.77 4.89 -18.22
C MET A 818 -19.52 5.48 -19.43
N PRO A 819 -19.18 5.09 -20.68
CA PRO A 819 -19.79 5.69 -21.86
C PRO A 819 -21.21 5.17 -22.08
N PHE A 820 -22.16 6.10 -22.17
CA PHE A 820 -23.57 5.81 -22.37
C PHE A 820 -24.14 6.56 -23.58
N CYS A 821 -24.91 5.87 -24.42
CA CYS A 821 -25.58 6.45 -25.58
C CYS A 821 -26.87 5.70 -25.91
N THR A 822 -27.81 6.39 -26.54
CA THR A 822 -29.06 5.83 -27.09
C THR A 822 -29.14 6.14 -28.58
N LYS A 823 -29.86 5.31 -29.33
CA LYS A 823 -30.07 5.48 -30.77
C LYS A 823 -31.53 5.52 -31.17
N GLY A 824 -32.43 5.12 -30.28
CA GLY A 824 -33.86 5.02 -30.54
C GLY A 824 -34.25 4.01 -31.61
N GLY A 825 -35.53 4.05 -31.99
CA GLY A 825 -36.09 3.21 -33.05
C GLY A 825 -35.93 1.72 -32.76
N GLU A 826 -35.33 0.96 -33.69
CA GLU A 826 -35.14 -0.49 -33.50
C GLU A 826 -34.01 -0.84 -32.52
N ASP A 827 -32.97 0.00 -32.38
CA ASP A 827 -31.83 -0.28 -31.48
C ASP A 827 -32.26 -0.23 -30.00
N ASP A 828 -32.99 0.81 -29.57
CA ASP A 828 -33.46 0.99 -28.18
C ASP A 828 -34.75 1.85 -28.09
N ILE A 829 -35.44 1.87 -26.93
CA ILE A 829 -36.76 2.53 -26.79
C ILE A 829 -36.69 4.04 -26.54
N PHE A 830 -35.50 4.64 -26.46
CA PHE A 830 -35.27 6.00 -25.99
C PHE A 830 -35.22 7.02 -27.15
N GLU A 831 -35.12 8.31 -26.83
CA GLU A 831 -34.74 9.32 -27.84
C GLU A 831 -33.22 9.19 -28.15
N PRO A 832 -32.75 9.41 -29.39
CA PRO A 832 -31.33 9.23 -29.72
C PRO A 832 -30.44 10.29 -29.04
N TYR A 833 -29.46 9.83 -28.26
CA TYR A 833 -28.49 10.65 -27.53
C TYR A 833 -27.07 10.09 -27.71
N PRO A 834 -26.19 10.74 -28.49
CA PRO A 834 -24.84 10.25 -28.72
C PRO A 834 -23.94 10.46 -27.50
N TRP A 835 -23.00 9.53 -27.27
CA TRP A 835 -21.91 9.74 -26.31
C TRP A 835 -20.90 10.75 -26.89
N ASP A 836 -20.76 11.91 -26.25
CA ASP A 836 -19.74 12.90 -26.55
C ASP A 836 -18.82 13.09 -25.34
N PHE A 837 -17.60 12.56 -25.46
CA PHE A 837 -16.58 12.66 -24.42
C PHE A 837 -16.04 14.08 -24.23
N GLU A 838 -16.00 14.94 -25.26
CA GLU A 838 -15.48 16.30 -25.11
C GLU A 838 -16.48 17.18 -24.35
N SER A 839 -17.78 17.08 -24.66
CA SER A 839 -18.84 17.73 -23.87
C SER A 839 -18.88 17.19 -22.43
N TYR A 840 -18.69 15.88 -22.23
CA TYR A 840 -18.61 15.28 -20.89
C TYR A 840 -17.39 15.79 -20.10
N ALA A 841 -16.20 15.80 -20.71
CA ALA A 841 -14.98 16.30 -20.08
C ALA A 841 -15.08 17.79 -19.75
N GLN A 842 -15.70 18.59 -20.63
CA GLN A 842 -15.94 20.01 -20.37
C GLN A 842 -16.94 20.24 -19.22
N TYR A 843 -17.97 19.40 -19.07
CA TYR A 843 -18.87 19.42 -17.91
C TYR A 843 -18.10 19.14 -16.60
N CYS A 844 -17.27 18.10 -16.57
CA CYS A 844 -16.46 17.75 -15.41
C CYS A 844 -15.44 18.85 -15.05
N GLU A 845 -14.79 19.44 -16.05
CA GLU A 845 -13.84 20.55 -15.89
C GLU A 845 -14.55 21.80 -15.35
N ASN A 846 -15.76 22.10 -15.84
CA ASN A 846 -16.57 23.23 -15.38
C ASN A 846 -17.15 23.03 -13.97
N ARG A 847 -17.56 21.81 -13.60
CA ARG A 847 -18.24 21.53 -12.31
C ARG A 847 -17.27 21.25 -11.16
N TYR A 848 -16.18 20.53 -11.42
CA TYR A 848 -15.27 20.03 -10.39
C TYR A 848 -13.81 20.47 -10.57
N GLY A 849 -13.45 21.08 -11.70
CA GLY A 849 -12.07 21.48 -11.98
C GLY A 849 -11.10 20.31 -12.16
N VAL A 850 -11.63 19.17 -12.62
CA VAL A 850 -10.92 17.93 -12.98
C VAL A 850 -11.19 17.60 -14.45
N LYS A 851 -10.25 16.94 -15.13
CA LYS A 851 -10.43 16.50 -16.52
C LYS A 851 -10.34 14.97 -16.58
N PRO A 852 -11.42 14.24 -16.95
CA PRO A 852 -11.42 12.78 -17.02
C PRO A 852 -10.43 12.24 -18.08
N THR A 853 -9.96 11.00 -17.91
CA THR A 853 -9.22 10.26 -18.96
C THR A 853 -9.83 8.87 -19.15
N THR A 854 -9.91 8.40 -20.39
CA THR A 854 -10.79 7.27 -20.77
C THR A 854 -10.26 5.88 -20.43
N ASP A 855 -9.00 5.74 -20.00
CA ASP A 855 -8.32 4.46 -19.83
C ASP A 855 -7.69 4.22 -18.44
N ASP A 856 -7.94 5.08 -17.44
CA ASP A 856 -7.35 4.92 -16.08
C ASP A 856 -7.83 3.66 -15.35
N VAL A 857 -9.13 3.36 -15.38
CA VAL A 857 -9.68 2.10 -14.84
C VAL A 857 -9.11 0.86 -15.56
N GLU A 858 -8.78 0.96 -16.86
CA GLU A 858 -8.09 -0.13 -17.57
C GLU A 858 -6.64 -0.28 -17.12
N LYS A 859 -5.89 0.82 -16.97
CA LYS A 859 -4.51 0.82 -16.44
C LYS A 859 -4.46 0.17 -15.06
N GLN A 860 -5.35 0.59 -14.16
CA GLN A 860 -5.32 0.24 -12.74
C GLN A 860 -5.77 -1.21 -12.49
N TYR A 861 -6.85 -1.65 -13.14
CA TYR A 861 -7.49 -2.93 -12.83
C TYR A 861 -7.31 -4.01 -13.91
N GLY A 862 -6.83 -3.64 -15.09
CA GLY A 862 -6.50 -4.55 -16.19
C GLY A 862 -7.65 -4.88 -17.15
N GLY A 863 -8.80 -4.20 -17.00
CA GLY A 863 -9.96 -4.30 -17.90
C GLY A 863 -10.40 -5.72 -18.20
N LYS A 864 -10.30 -6.14 -19.47
CA LYS A 864 -10.67 -7.50 -19.93
C LYS A 864 -9.65 -8.59 -19.61
N ASN A 865 -8.43 -8.24 -19.15
CA ASN A 865 -7.35 -9.20 -18.91
C ASN A 865 -7.38 -9.83 -17.51
N LEU A 866 -8.46 -10.55 -17.18
CA LEU A 866 -8.65 -11.20 -15.88
C LEU A 866 -7.80 -12.48 -15.66
N LYS A 867 -6.72 -12.69 -16.43
CA LYS A 867 -5.91 -13.93 -16.40
C LYS A 867 -5.21 -14.20 -15.06
N ALA A 868 -4.82 -13.14 -14.35
CA ALA A 868 -4.16 -13.23 -13.05
C ALA A 868 -5.14 -13.21 -11.87
N ALA A 869 -6.45 -13.03 -12.12
CA ALA A 869 -7.46 -13.08 -11.07
C ALA A 869 -7.81 -14.54 -10.72
N SER A 870 -8.21 -14.78 -9.47
CA SER A 870 -8.69 -16.09 -9.02
C SER A 870 -9.75 -15.95 -7.94
N ASN A 871 -10.61 -16.97 -7.82
CA ASN A 871 -11.64 -17.10 -6.80
C ASN A 871 -12.66 -15.95 -6.80
N ILE A 872 -13.14 -15.56 -7.98
CA ILE A 872 -14.20 -14.55 -8.18
C ILE A 872 -15.40 -15.19 -8.87
N ILE A 873 -16.61 -14.92 -8.35
CA ILE A 873 -17.87 -15.16 -9.05
C ILE A 873 -18.46 -13.81 -9.46
N PHE A 874 -18.70 -13.65 -10.75
CA PHE A 874 -19.47 -12.56 -11.32
C PHE A 874 -20.91 -13.03 -11.57
N SER A 875 -21.81 -12.81 -10.61
CA SER A 875 -23.24 -13.03 -10.82
C SER A 875 -23.83 -11.89 -11.65
N ASN A 876 -24.70 -12.20 -12.61
CA ASN A 876 -25.37 -11.20 -13.45
C ASN A 876 -26.82 -11.61 -13.72
N GLY A 877 -27.77 -10.74 -13.37
CA GLY A 877 -29.14 -10.81 -13.89
C GLY A 877 -29.18 -10.44 -15.38
N LEU A 878 -29.99 -11.12 -16.20
CA LEU A 878 -30.12 -10.77 -17.62
C LEU A 878 -31.30 -9.83 -17.91
N LEU A 879 -32.07 -9.44 -16.90
CA LEU A 879 -32.99 -8.30 -16.96
C LEU A 879 -32.32 -7.00 -16.47
N ASP A 880 -31.14 -7.09 -15.88
CA ASP A 880 -30.37 -5.97 -15.35
C ASP A 880 -29.60 -5.24 -16.46
N PRO A 881 -29.86 -3.94 -16.71
CA PRO A 881 -29.10 -3.13 -17.67
C PRO A 881 -27.58 -3.19 -17.48
N TRP A 882 -27.10 -3.25 -16.24
CA TRP A 882 -25.66 -3.28 -15.93
C TRP A 882 -24.94 -4.54 -16.39
N SER A 883 -25.67 -5.60 -16.72
CA SER A 883 -25.11 -6.85 -17.27
C SER A 883 -24.40 -6.65 -18.62
N SER A 884 -24.65 -5.55 -19.36
CA SER A 884 -23.89 -5.18 -20.56
C SER A 884 -22.39 -4.98 -20.30
N GLY A 885 -22.05 -4.44 -19.12
CA GLY A 885 -20.69 -4.27 -18.64
C GLY A 885 -20.17 -5.43 -17.81
N GLY A 886 -20.99 -6.47 -17.60
CA GLY A 886 -20.68 -7.58 -16.72
C GLY A 886 -19.81 -8.67 -17.37
N VAL A 887 -19.16 -9.48 -16.53
CA VAL A 887 -18.43 -10.67 -16.99
C VAL A 887 -19.43 -11.79 -17.28
N LEU A 888 -20.00 -11.79 -18.48
CA LEU A 888 -21.04 -12.76 -18.89
C LEU A 888 -20.50 -14.16 -19.27
N LYS A 889 -19.18 -14.38 -19.23
CA LYS A 889 -18.54 -15.67 -19.55
C LYS A 889 -17.41 -15.99 -18.57
N SER A 890 -17.37 -17.23 -18.08
CA SER A 890 -16.30 -17.70 -17.20
C SER A 890 -14.93 -17.60 -17.89
N MET A 891 -13.98 -16.94 -17.23
CA MET A 891 -12.64 -16.65 -17.76
C MET A 891 -11.61 -17.73 -17.37
N SER A 892 -11.84 -18.44 -16.26
CA SER A 892 -11.01 -19.56 -15.83
C SER A 892 -11.82 -20.58 -15.01
N SER A 893 -11.16 -21.59 -14.45
CA SER A 893 -11.76 -22.51 -13.48
C SER A 893 -12.04 -21.87 -12.11
N THR A 894 -11.51 -20.67 -11.84
CA THR A 894 -11.62 -19.94 -10.57
C THR A 894 -12.23 -18.54 -10.72
N VAL A 895 -12.31 -17.99 -11.93
CA VAL A 895 -12.99 -16.73 -12.29
C VAL A 895 -14.19 -17.06 -13.17
N ARG A 896 -15.40 -17.03 -12.58
CA ARG A 896 -16.61 -17.60 -13.17
C ARG A 896 -17.72 -16.58 -13.36
N ALA A 897 -18.45 -16.71 -14.46
CA ALA A 897 -19.71 -16.02 -14.70
C ALA A 897 -20.88 -16.90 -14.25
N LEU A 898 -21.88 -16.29 -13.62
CA LEU A 898 -23.08 -16.96 -13.11
C LEU A 898 -24.33 -16.17 -13.54
N LEU A 899 -24.98 -16.61 -14.61
CA LEU A 899 -26.09 -15.87 -15.22
C LEU A 899 -27.44 -16.27 -14.58
N ILE A 900 -28.30 -15.27 -14.36
CA ILE A 900 -29.64 -15.40 -13.80
C ILE A 900 -30.63 -14.84 -14.84
N PRO A 901 -31.19 -15.67 -15.75
CA PRO A 901 -31.85 -15.19 -16.97
C PRO A 901 -33.09 -14.30 -16.78
N ASP A 902 -33.75 -14.46 -15.65
CA ASP A 902 -34.94 -13.75 -15.17
C ASP A 902 -34.62 -12.90 -13.92
N GLY A 903 -33.34 -12.73 -13.60
CA GLY A 903 -32.87 -11.87 -12.52
C GLY A 903 -32.71 -10.43 -13.00
N ALA A 904 -33.20 -9.50 -12.19
CA ALA A 904 -32.84 -8.09 -12.25
C ALA A 904 -31.57 -7.82 -11.41
N HIS A 905 -31.27 -6.54 -11.11
CA HIS A 905 -30.00 -6.10 -10.52
C HIS A 905 -29.70 -6.80 -9.19
N HIS A 906 -28.57 -7.51 -9.11
CA HIS A 906 -28.08 -8.29 -7.98
C HIS A 906 -29.16 -9.04 -7.13
N LEU A 907 -30.15 -9.67 -7.81
CA LEU A 907 -31.24 -10.40 -7.14
C LEU A 907 -30.74 -11.54 -6.24
N ASP A 908 -29.58 -12.13 -6.52
CA ASP A 908 -28.94 -13.15 -5.69
C ASP A 908 -28.47 -12.65 -4.32
N LEU A 909 -28.16 -11.36 -4.16
CA LEU A 909 -27.77 -10.76 -2.88
C LEU A 909 -28.96 -10.43 -1.95
N ARG A 910 -30.18 -10.37 -2.50
CA ARG A 910 -31.42 -10.17 -1.73
C ARG A 910 -31.68 -11.34 -0.77
N ALA A 911 -32.52 -11.12 0.24
CA ALA A 911 -33.05 -12.19 1.10
C ALA A 911 -33.79 -13.27 0.29
N SER A 912 -33.95 -14.45 0.86
CA SER A 912 -34.80 -15.49 0.30
C SER A 912 -36.28 -15.14 0.43
N HIS A 913 -37.03 -15.41 -0.63
CA HIS A 913 -38.45 -15.09 -0.73
C HIS A 913 -39.22 -16.25 -1.38
N PRO A 914 -40.48 -16.57 -0.98
CA PRO A 914 -41.25 -17.66 -1.57
C PRO A 914 -41.48 -17.58 -3.09
N ASN A 915 -41.38 -16.38 -3.67
CA ASN A 915 -41.47 -16.15 -5.12
C ASN A 915 -40.10 -16.11 -5.83
N ASP A 916 -38.99 -16.46 -5.16
CA ASP A 916 -37.68 -16.57 -5.81
C ASP A 916 -37.72 -17.57 -6.98
N THR A 917 -37.14 -17.18 -8.12
CA THR A 917 -37.09 -18.02 -9.31
C THR A 917 -36.08 -19.16 -9.17
N THR A 918 -36.27 -20.24 -9.94
CA THR A 918 -35.40 -21.44 -9.84
C THR A 918 -33.93 -21.14 -10.17
N SER A 919 -33.70 -20.17 -11.04
CA SER A 919 -32.40 -19.60 -11.42
C SER A 919 -31.68 -18.93 -10.25
N VAL A 920 -32.31 -17.98 -9.52
CA VAL A 920 -31.66 -17.32 -8.37
C VAL A 920 -31.44 -18.31 -7.21
N ILE A 921 -32.38 -19.24 -6.99
CA ILE A 921 -32.21 -20.35 -6.03
C ILE A 921 -31.00 -21.22 -6.42
N HIS A 922 -30.79 -21.46 -7.71
CA HIS A 922 -29.60 -22.19 -8.21
C HIS A 922 -28.32 -21.35 -8.10
N ALA A 923 -28.39 -20.05 -8.37
CA ALA A 923 -27.26 -19.13 -8.26
C ALA A 923 -26.75 -19.02 -6.81
N ARG A 924 -27.63 -18.72 -5.85
CA ARG A 924 -27.30 -18.69 -4.42
C ARG A 924 -26.73 -20.02 -3.91
N LYS A 925 -27.28 -21.17 -4.35
CA LYS A 925 -26.71 -22.50 -4.05
C LYS A 925 -25.29 -22.69 -4.64
N THR A 926 -25.06 -22.20 -5.85
CA THR A 926 -23.75 -22.26 -6.51
C THR A 926 -22.73 -21.37 -5.80
N ILE A 927 -23.12 -20.16 -5.41
CA ILE A 927 -22.29 -19.23 -4.61
C ILE A 927 -21.89 -19.89 -3.29
N LYS A 928 -22.84 -20.45 -2.53
CA LYS A 928 -22.52 -21.18 -1.29
C LYS A 928 -21.54 -22.34 -1.51
N HIS A 929 -21.72 -23.14 -2.56
CA HIS A 929 -20.80 -24.23 -2.89
C HIS A 929 -19.35 -23.73 -3.10
N TRP A 930 -19.18 -22.61 -3.80
CA TRP A 930 -17.86 -22.00 -4.00
C TRP A 930 -17.29 -21.40 -2.72
N ILE A 931 -18.09 -20.76 -1.87
CA ILE A 931 -17.65 -20.26 -0.56
C ILE A 931 -17.18 -21.43 0.33
N ILE A 932 -17.90 -22.56 0.36
CA ILE A 932 -17.46 -23.80 1.04
C ILE A 932 -16.09 -24.24 0.51
N LYS A 933 -15.94 -24.34 -0.82
CA LYS A 933 -14.66 -24.72 -1.45
C LYS A 933 -13.54 -23.74 -1.13
N TRP A 934 -13.79 -22.44 -1.18
CA TRP A 934 -12.80 -21.39 -0.92
C TRP A 934 -12.32 -21.37 0.54
N ILE A 935 -13.21 -21.64 1.49
CA ILE A 935 -12.87 -21.79 2.92
C ILE A 935 -12.11 -23.11 3.14
N PHE A 936 -12.54 -24.20 2.50
CA PHE A 936 -11.83 -25.48 2.56
C PHE A 936 -10.40 -25.35 2.00
N ASP A 937 -10.27 -24.81 0.78
CA ASP A 937 -8.98 -24.60 0.11
C ASP A 937 -8.07 -23.71 0.96
N TYR A 938 -8.60 -22.62 1.55
CA TYR A 938 -7.81 -21.76 2.43
C TYR A 938 -7.32 -22.48 3.69
N ARG A 939 -8.19 -23.25 4.37
CA ARG A 939 -7.81 -24.01 5.57
C ARG A 939 -6.83 -25.15 5.29
N HIS A 940 -6.80 -25.69 4.06
CA HIS A 940 -5.97 -26.85 3.66
C HIS A 940 -4.79 -26.51 2.74
N ARG A 941 -4.58 -25.24 2.39
CA ARG A 941 -3.26 -24.76 1.97
C ARG A 941 -2.28 -25.01 3.12
N LYS A 942 -1.26 -25.82 2.84
CA LYS A 942 -0.08 -25.98 3.68
C LYS A 942 0.80 -24.74 3.55
#